data_AF-A0A6H1RBM2-F1
#
_entry.id   AF-A0A6H1RBM2-F1
#
_cell.length_a   1.000
_cell.length_b   1.000
_cell.length_c   1.000
_cell.angle_alpha   90.00
_cell.angle_beta   90.00
_cell.angle_gamma   90.00
#
_symmetry.space_group_name_H-M   'P 1'
#
loop_
_entity.id
_entity.type
_entity.pdbx_description
1 polymer ?
#
loop_
_entity_poly.entity_id
_entity_poly.type
_entity_poly.pdbx_seq_one_letter_code
_entity_poly.pdbx_strand_id
1 'polypeptide(L)'
;MSRYLFSPLRIGPVTVRNRIVFSAHLTNYAEDGLPSEQHAAYYAARAAGGAGLVITEEHSTHPTDWPYEKLIHGFHRSVVPGYRRITEAVHAHGVPIFAQLNHNGGQASSMYSRLPVWAPSAVPDPMFREVPKAIDSREIAEVVAGYGTVARHCAEGGFDGVELQCSHSSIVRGFLSPATNKRTDAYGGTLVNRARILLEIIDAVREALGPDRALGVRLCGDELIEGGTTIDEAVEVARMVEATGKVDYINTSIGVATSTLYMIEASMAIPPGYALFISNAIRRAVRLPVVGVGRIKDPLQAERALEEGHCDLIGVVRGQIADPDFAAKARSGHASDIRTCLSCNQECVGRMGLNRWLGCIENPRTGKESVALPMPRARKRVLVVGGGPAGLQAASTAAERGHHVTLFEREQATGGQVAVAATVPSRAEFLDVVRNLRAECERYGVDVKTGVAATAEMLRDEHPDVVVLATGARPQPVHWAGGLDRIVDVRDVLEGRAAPAGDVLVVDDLGFHQAASVAELLADRGCRIQISTPGMVVCQDLGVTLDLETFNVRAHAKGIGQRTDEVVMSASAESDGVALQILKHTTGEMTEARFDWVVCAAHQAPDDALWHELKKAPFPVHRVGDCITPRRAHAAVVEGHRVAVGL
;
A
#
# COMPACT_ATOMS: atom_id res chain seq x y z
N MET A 1 24.28 15.89 -2.10
CA MET A 1 24.17 15.64 -3.55
C MET A 1 24.18 14.13 -3.76
N SER A 2 23.19 13.59 -4.46
CA SER A 2 23.10 12.15 -4.76
C SER A 2 24.08 11.75 -5.85
N ARG A 3 25.16 11.05 -5.49
CA ARG A 3 26.24 10.63 -6.39
C ARG A 3 25.85 9.36 -7.15
N TYR A 4 25.26 8.38 -6.46
CA TYR A 4 24.98 7.06 -7.00
C TYR A 4 23.60 6.99 -7.64
N LEU A 5 22.57 7.54 -6.99
CA LEU A 5 21.16 7.42 -7.39
C LEU A 5 20.92 7.85 -8.83
N PHE A 6 21.59 8.91 -9.29
CA PHE A 6 21.44 9.46 -10.64
C PHE A 6 22.53 9.06 -11.63
N SER A 7 23.41 8.13 -11.25
CA SER A 7 24.40 7.55 -12.16
C SER A 7 23.75 6.53 -13.10
N PRO A 8 24.12 6.48 -14.38
CA PRO A 8 23.62 5.46 -15.30
C PRO A 8 24.17 4.07 -14.96
N LEU A 9 23.44 3.02 -15.38
CA LEU A 9 23.89 1.62 -15.29
C LEU A 9 23.49 0.85 -16.54
N ARG A 10 24.33 -0.09 -16.96
CA ARG A 10 23.98 -1.07 -17.99
C ARG A 10 23.39 -2.33 -17.35
N ILE A 11 22.23 -2.75 -17.85
CA ILE A 11 21.53 -3.98 -17.52
C ILE A 11 21.40 -4.77 -18.83
N GLY A 12 22.35 -5.67 -19.08
CA GLY A 12 22.42 -6.42 -20.34
C GLY A 12 22.55 -5.50 -21.56
N PRO A 13 21.62 -5.55 -22.54
CA PRO A 13 21.62 -4.64 -23.69
C PRO A 13 21.06 -3.25 -23.38
N VAL A 14 20.40 -3.05 -22.22
CA VAL A 14 19.70 -1.82 -21.86
C VAL A 14 20.58 -0.94 -20.96
N THR A 15 20.52 0.38 -21.13
CA THR A 15 21.15 1.33 -20.20
C THR A 15 20.09 2.17 -19.52
N VAL A 16 20.04 2.12 -18.19
CA VAL A 16 19.17 2.97 -17.38
C VAL A 16 19.87 4.28 -17.06
N ARG A 17 19.13 5.40 -17.10
CA ARG A 17 19.67 6.75 -16.88
C ARG A 17 19.96 7.08 -15.41
N ASN A 18 19.41 6.31 -14.49
CA ASN A 18 19.57 6.42 -13.05
C ASN A 18 19.23 5.07 -12.39
N ARG A 19 19.45 4.95 -11.08
CA ARG A 19 19.34 3.69 -10.32
C ARG A 19 17.95 3.45 -9.72
N ILE A 20 16.95 4.27 -10.05
CA ILE A 20 15.60 4.19 -9.49
C ILE A 20 14.74 3.26 -10.34
N VAL A 21 14.27 2.18 -9.75
CA VAL A 21 13.41 1.18 -10.40
C VAL A 21 11.99 1.31 -9.87
N PHE A 22 11.03 1.50 -10.77
CA PHE A 22 9.62 1.31 -10.48
C PHE A 22 9.27 -0.16 -10.70
N SER A 23 9.52 -0.98 -9.66
CA SER A 23 9.41 -2.44 -9.73
C SER A 23 7.96 -2.91 -9.84
N ALA A 24 7.79 -4.13 -10.35
CA ALA A 24 6.49 -4.78 -10.52
C ALA A 24 5.66 -4.82 -9.23
N HIS A 25 4.39 -4.47 -9.39
CA HIS A 25 3.33 -4.48 -8.38
C HIS A 25 1.99 -4.54 -9.10
N LEU A 26 0.97 -5.11 -8.47
CA LEU A 26 -0.37 -5.19 -9.06
C LEU A 26 -0.97 -3.80 -9.24
N THR A 27 -1.83 -3.63 -10.24
CA THR A 27 -2.59 -2.38 -10.41
C THR A 27 -4.11 -2.57 -10.45
N ASN A 28 -4.56 -3.78 -10.83
CA ASN A 28 -5.95 -4.09 -11.12
C ASN A 28 -6.54 -3.24 -12.25
N TYR A 29 -5.73 -2.77 -13.22
CA TYR A 29 -6.22 -1.96 -14.33
C TYR A 29 -6.63 -2.77 -15.57
N ALA A 30 -6.45 -4.09 -15.56
CA ALA A 30 -6.84 -4.93 -16.71
C ALA A 30 -8.35 -4.93 -16.92
N GLU A 31 -8.75 -4.95 -18.18
CA GLU A 31 -10.13 -5.03 -18.64
C GLU A 31 -10.23 -6.28 -19.51
N ASP A 32 -11.08 -7.23 -19.10
CA ASP A 32 -11.27 -8.52 -19.79
C ASP A 32 -9.96 -9.27 -20.08
N GLY A 33 -9.01 -9.21 -19.14
CA GLY A 33 -7.70 -9.84 -19.27
C GLY A 33 -6.71 -9.09 -20.17
N LEU A 34 -7.03 -7.87 -20.60
CA LEU A 34 -6.22 -7.08 -21.53
C LEU A 34 -5.62 -5.81 -20.89
N PRO A 35 -4.46 -5.35 -21.37
CA PRO A 35 -3.90 -4.06 -20.95
C PRO A 35 -4.75 -2.88 -21.42
N SER A 36 -5.11 -2.00 -20.48
CA SER A 36 -5.97 -0.82 -20.69
C SER A 36 -5.19 0.49 -20.91
N GLU A 37 -5.90 1.55 -21.28
CA GLU A 37 -5.35 2.93 -21.35
C GLU A 37 -4.85 3.42 -19.98
N GLN A 38 -5.49 2.97 -18.91
CA GLN A 38 -5.12 3.34 -17.54
C GLN A 38 -3.71 2.84 -17.19
N HIS A 39 -3.28 1.66 -17.66
CA HIS A 39 -1.88 1.22 -17.51
C HIS A 39 -0.90 2.16 -18.22
N ALA A 40 -1.20 2.53 -19.47
CA ALA A 40 -0.33 3.37 -20.27
C ALA A 40 -0.11 4.73 -19.59
N ALA A 41 -1.20 5.38 -19.14
CA ALA A 41 -1.12 6.65 -18.42
C ALA A 41 -0.39 6.52 -17.07
N TYR A 42 -0.63 5.44 -16.33
CA TYR A 42 -0.02 5.19 -15.02
C TYR A 42 1.50 5.04 -15.10
N TYR A 43 1.99 4.21 -16.02
CA TYR A 43 3.43 3.99 -16.22
C TYR A 43 4.11 5.19 -16.89
N ALA A 44 3.45 5.84 -17.86
CA ALA A 44 3.96 7.05 -18.50
C ALA A 44 4.18 8.18 -17.50
N ALA A 45 3.29 8.35 -16.51
CA ALA A 45 3.48 9.36 -15.46
C ALA A 45 4.78 9.17 -14.66
N ARG A 46 5.17 7.93 -14.34
CA ARG A 46 6.43 7.64 -13.64
C ARG A 46 7.64 7.79 -14.55
N ALA A 47 7.49 7.44 -15.83
CA ALA A 47 8.53 7.65 -16.84
C ALA A 47 8.82 9.14 -17.04
N ALA A 48 7.77 9.95 -17.18
CA ALA A 48 7.82 11.41 -17.24
C ALA A 48 8.46 12.00 -15.99
N GLY A 49 8.06 11.50 -14.80
CA GLY A 49 8.58 11.92 -13.50
C GLY A 49 10.00 11.48 -13.17
N GLY A 50 10.70 10.81 -14.11
CA GLY A 50 12.14 10.63 -14.01
C GLY A 50 12.62 9.21 -13.69
N ALA A 51 11.74 8.19 -13.62
CA ALA A 51 12.14 6.81 -13.33
C ALA A 51 13.31 6.33 -14.23
N GLY A 52 14.19 5.49 -13.70
CA GLY A 52 15.32 4.91 -14.43
C GLY A 52 14.93 3.66 -15.22
N LEU A 53 14.02 2.86 -14.65
CA LEU A 53 13.44 1.66 -15.22
C LEU A 53 12.01 1.49 -14.69
N VAL A 54 11.09 1.07 -15.56
CA VAL A 54 9.74 0.64 -15.19
C VAL A 54 9.61 -0.87 -15.42
N ILE A 55 9.02 -1.58 -14.46
CA ILE A 55 8.64 -2.99 -14.60
C ILE A 55 7.14 -3.08 -14.34
N THR A 56 6.37 -3.61 -15.30
CA THR A 56 4.91 -3.70 -15.17
C THR A 56 4.50 -4.75 -14.15
N GLU A 57 3.22 -4.74 -13.80
CA GLU A 57 2.58 -5.87 -13.12
C GLU A 57 2.72 -7.18 -13.89
N GLU A 58 2.35 -8.26 -13.22
CA GLU A 58 2.48 -9.60 -13.76
C GLU A 58 1.55 -9.87 -14.95
N HIS A 59 2.09 -10.59 -15.92
CA HIS A 59 1.36 -11.10 -17.07
C HIS A 59 1.32 -12.62 -16.96
N SER A 60 0.10 -13.17 -16.87
CA SER A 60 -0.13 -14.62 -16.75
C SER A 60 0.42 -15.36 -17.96
N THR A 61 1.17 -16.43 -17.70
CA THR A 61 1.78 -17.26 -18.74
C THR A 61 0.96 -18.47 -19.15
N HIS A 62 -0.19 -18.71 -18.50
CA HIS A 62 -0.99 -19.91 -18.75
C HIS A 62 -2.48 -19.75 -18.42
N PRO A 63 -3.41 -20.38 -19.17
CA PRO A 63 -4.85 -20.31 -18.91
C PRO A 63 -5.31 -20.79 -17.53
N THR A 64 -4.52 -21.64 -16.86
CA THR A 64 -4.84 -22.10 -15.49
C THR A 64 -4.47 -21.08 -14.41
N ASP A 65 -3.73 -20.03 -14.78
CA ASP A 65 -3.30 -18.99 -13.86
C ASP A 65 -4.19 -17.74 -13.97
N TRP A 66 -5.24 -17.72 -13.14
CA TRP A 66 -6.15 -16.58 -12.97
C TRP A 66 -6.48 -16.33 -11.49
N PRO A 67 -5.49 -15.96 -10.65
CA PRO A 67 -5.66 -15.75 -9.21
C PRO A 67 -6.61 -14.61 -8.80
N TYR A 68 -6.76 -13.57 -9.61
CA TYR A 68 -7.64 -12.43 -9.34
C TYR A 68 -8.23 -11.87 -10.63
N GLU A 69 -9.36 -11.19 -10.52
CA GLU A 69 -10.21 -10.81 -11.66
C GLU A 69 -9.47 -10.02 -12.74
N LYS A 70 -8.64 -9.05 -12.33
CA LYS A 70 -8.05 -8.02 -13.22
C LYS A 70 -6.59 -8.27 -13.54
N LEU A 71 -6.27 -9.51 -13.88
CA LEU A 71 -4.96 -9.97 -14.32
C LEU A 71 -4.79 -9.83 -15.84
N ILE A 72 -3.60 -9.52 -16.33
CA ILE A 72 -3.30 -9.55 -17.77
C ILE A 72 -3.09 -11.00 -18.22
N HIS A 73 -3.87 -11.46 -19.18
CA HIS A 73 -3.75 -12.79 -19.80
C HIS A 73 -2.69 -12.78 -20.89
N GLY A 74 -1.42 -12.71 -20.49
CA GLY A 74 -0.27 -12.57 -21.38
C GLY A 74 -0.15 -13.68 -22.44
N PHE A 75 -0.71 -14.86 -22.17
CA PHE A 75 -0.76 -15.99 -23.09
C PHE A 75 -1.68 -15.77 -24.31
N HIS A 76 -2.59 -14.80 -24.27
CA HIS A 76 -3.41 -14.43 -25.43
C HIS A 76 -2.71 -13.39 -26.30
N ARG A 77 -2.61 -13.65 -27.60
CA ARG A 77 -1.98 -12.70 -28.55
C ARG A 77 -2.69 -11.33 -28.63
N SER A 78 -3.96 -11.24 -28.23
CA SER A 78 -4.73 -9.99 -28.19
C SER A 78 -4.16 -8.92 -27.23
N VAL A 79 -3.22 -9.28 -26.36
CA VAL A 79 -2.53 -8.30 -25.49
C VAL A 79 -1.58 -7.37 -26.24
N VAL A 80 -1.05 -7.79 -27.39
CA VAL A 80 0.05 -7.08 -28.10
C VAL A 80 -0.28 -5.60 -28.41
N PRO A 81 -1.49 -5.24 -28.90
CA PRO A 81 -1.85 -3.82 -29.08
C PRO A 81 -1.85 -3.02 -27.77
N GLY A 82 -2.32 -3.62 -26.66
CA GLY A 82 -2.29 -2.99 -25.34
C GLY A 82 -0.87 -2.79 -24.82
N TYR A 83 0.01 -3.78 -25.05
CA TYR A 83 1.44 -3.67 -24.76
C TYR A 83 2.10 -2.53 -25.52
N ARG A 84 1.86 -2.40 -26.84
CA ARG A 84 2.41 -1.28 -27.63
C ARG A 84 1.98 0.07 -27.10
N ARG A 85 0.70 0.21 -26.72
CA ARG A 85 0.20 1.45 -26.10
C ARG A 85 0.97 1.81 -24.83
N ILE A 86 1.23 0.82 -23.97
CA ILE A 86 1.98 1.03 -22.73
C ILE A 86 3.44 1.39 -23.03
N THR A 87 4.11 0.62 -23.89
CA THR A 87 5.53 0.80 -24.18
C THR A 87 5.80 2.11 -24.91
N GLU A 88 4.99 2.47 -25.92
CA GLU A 88 5.07 3.75 -26.62
C GLU A 88 4.91 4.94 -25.66
N ALA A 89 3.95 4.87 -24.74
CA ALA A 89 3.71 5.93 -23.76
C ALA A 89 4.90 6.13 -22.79
N VAL A 90 5.60 5.05 -22.43
CA VAL A 90 6.79 5.10 -21.57
C VAL A 90 8.04 5.53 -22.35
N HIS A 91 8.22 5.01 -23.57
CA HIS A 91 9.33 5.34 -24.46
C HIS A 91 9.32 6.81 -24.90
N ALA A 92 8.15 7.45 -24.96
CA ALA A 92 8.03 8.89 -25.18
C ALA A 92 8.83 9.74 -24.17
N HIS A 93 9.17 9.18 -23.00
CA HIS A 93 9.98 9.82 -21.96
C HIS A 93 11.42 9.26 -21.86
N GLY A 94 11.83 8.41 -22.80
CA GLY A 94 13.18 7.83 -22.87
C GLY A 94 13.51 6.90 -21.70
N VAL A 95 12.51 6.18 -21.18
CA VAL A 95 12.67 5.23 -20.07
C VAL A 95 12.46 3.81 -20.59
N PRO A 96 13.36 2.85 -20.29
CA PRO A 96 13.11 1.46 -20.62
C PRO A 96 12.00 0.87 -19.77
N ILE A 97 11.26 -0.07 -20.35
CA ILE A 97 10.17 -0.78 -19.69
C ILE A 97 10.26 -2.29 -19.89
N PHE A 98 10.12 -3.02 -18.80
CA PHE A 98 10.09 -4.48 -18.78
C PHE A 98 8.72 -5.01 -18.37
N ALA A 99 8.36 -6.19 -18.88
CA ALA A 99 7.17 -6.92 -18.44
C ALA A 99 7.52 -7.95 -17.36
N GLN A 100 6.76 -8.04 -16.28
CA GLN A 100 6.92 -9.15 -15.34
C GLN A 100 6.08 -10.35 -15.80
N LEU A 101 6.68 -11.53 -15.93
CA LEU A 101 6.01 -12.77 -16.34
C LEU A 101 5.83 -13.66 -15.12
N ASN A 102 4.62 -14.21 -14.95
CA ASN A 102 4.34 -15.09 -13.83
C ASN A 102 3.32 -16.19 -14.17
N HIS A 103 3.38 -17.25 -13.38
CA HIS A 103 2.30 -18.19 -13.15
C HIS A 103 2.23 -18.36 -11.63
N ASN A 104 1.13 -18.00 -10.95
CA ASN A 104 1.09 -17.94 -9.48
C ASN A 104 1.17 -19.32 -8.80
N GLY A 105 0.86 -20.37 -9.54
CA GLY A 105 1.04 -21.75 -9.09
C GLY A 105 0.03 -22.09 -8.01
N GLY A 106 0.41 -22.85 -6.99
CA GLY A 106 -0.46 -23.19 -5.85
C GLY A 106 -0.94 -22.00 -5.01
N GLN A 107 -0.39 -20.80 -5.23
CA GLN A 107 -0.77 -19.56 -4.54
C GLN A 107 -1.84 -18.80 -5.33
N ALA A 108 -2.90 -19.51 -5.69
CA ALA A 108 -4.04 -19.02 -6.44
C ALA A 108 -5.29 -19.80 -6.03
N SER A 109 -6.43 -19.43 -6.61
CA SER A 109 -7.65 -20.23 -6.52
C SER A 109 -8.26 -20.44 -7.89
N SER A 110 -9.05 -21.50 -8.02
CA SER A 110 -9.86 -21.80 -9.21
C SER A 110 -11.09 -20.90 -9.36
N MET A 111 -11.25 -19.87 -8.51
CA MET A 111 -12.44 -19.00 -8.47
C MET A 111 -12.81 -18.39 -9.82
N TYR A 112 -11.82 -17.88 -10.57
CA TYR A 112 -12.04 -17.21 -11.85
C TYR A 112 -11.87 -18.16 -13.04
N SER A 113 -10.77 -18.92 -13.09
CA SER A 113 -10.50 -19.84 -14.21
C SER A 113 -11.47 -21.02 -14.27
N ARG A 114 -12.01 -21.46 -13.12
CA ARG A 114 -12.72 -22.73 -12.94
C ARG A 114 -11.91 -23.95 -13.39
N LEU A 115 -10.59 -23.81 -13.45
CA LEU A 115 -9.63 -24.86 -13.75
C LEU A 115 -8.86 -25.23 -12.49
N PRO A 116 -8.39 -26.49 -12.35
CA PRO A 116 -7.51 -26.85 -11.25
C PRO A 116 -6.27 -25.97 -11.22
N VAL A 117 -5.90 -25.48 -10.03
CA VAL A 117 -4.67 -24.74 -9.81
C VAL A 117 -3.46 -25.68 -9.93
N TRP A 118 -2.39 -25.24 -10.57
CA TRP A 118 -1.21 -26.08 -10.87
C TRP A 118 -0.04 -25.77 -9.92
N ALA A 119 0.65 -26.81 -9.45
CA ALA A 119 1.79 -26.68 -8.54
C ALA A 119 2.78 -27.86 -8.72
N PRO A 120 4.03 -27.77 -8.22
CA PRO A 120 4.95 -28.91 -8.22
C PRO A 120 4.45 -30.12 -7.41
N SER A 121 3.63 -29.89 -6.38
CA SER A 121 3.09 -30.92 -5.49
C SER A 121 1.74 -30.49 -4.94
N ALA A 122 0.94 -31.45 -4.48
CA ALA A 122 -0.39 -31.22 -3.91
C ALA A 122 -0.32 -30.74 -2.44
N VAL A 123 0.43 -29.67 -2.18
CA VAL A 123 0.53 -29.03 -0.87
C VAL A 123 -0.55 -27.95 -0.79
N PRO A 124 -1.50 -28.03 0.16
CA PRO A 124 -2.56 -27.03 0.29
C PRO A 124 -1.98 -25.67 0.67
N ASP A 125 -2.54 -24.61 0.09
CA ASP A 125 -2.21 -23.25 0.49
C ASP A 125 -3.10 -22.77 1.65
N PRO A 126 -2.54 -22.22 2.75
CA PRO A 126 -3.32 -21.82 3.92
C PRO A 126 -4.27 -20.64 3.68
N MET A 127 -3.95 -19.75 2.73
CA MET A 127 -4.77 -18.59 2.40
C MET A 127 -5.90 -18.98 1.44
N PHE A 128 -5.58 -19.66 0.33
CA PHE A 128 -6.56 -19.99 -0.71
C PHE A 128 -7.39 -21.24 -0.39
N ARG A 129 -6.92 -22.09 0.53
CA ARG A 129 -7.62 -23.30 1.02
C ARG A 129 -8.00 -24.29 -0.10
N GLU A 130 -7.26 -24.26 -1.19
CA GLU A 130 -7.38 -25.20 -2.31
C GLU A 130 -6.14 -26.11 -2.34
N VAL A 131 -6.34 -27.39 -2.63
CA VAL A 131 -5.24 -28.34 -2.88
C VAL A 131 -4.93 -28.28 -4.37
N PRO A 132 -3.74 -27.80 -4.78
CA PRO A 132 -3.41 -27.73 -6.19
C PRO A 132 -3.13 -29.12 -6.77
N LYS A 133 -3.26 -29.22 -8.09
CA LYS A 133 -2.83 -30.39 -8.85
C LYS A 133 -1.30 -30.39 -8.96
N ALA A 134 -0.68 -31.50 -8.58
CA ALA A 134 0.72 -31.76 -8.87
C ALA A 134 0.90 -32.00 -10.38
N ILE A 135 1.66 -31.13 -11.05
CA ILE A 135 1.84 -31.20 -12.50
C ILE A 135 2.83 -32.30 -12.91
N ASP A 136 2.61 -32.93 -14.06
CA ASP A 136 3.54 -33.91 -14.63
C ASP A 136 4.63 -33.27 -15.51
N SER A 137 5.53 -34.08 -16.08
CA SER A 137 6.63 -33.56 -16.91
C SER A 137 6.18 -32.91 -18.22
N ARG A 138 5.05 -33.35 -18.80
CA ARG A 138 4.47 -32.72 -19.99
C ARG A 138 3.90 -31.36 -19.63
N GLU A 139 3.25 -31.25 -18.48
CA GLU A 139 2.65 -30.01 -17.98
C GLU A 139 3.73 -29.02 -17.52
N ILE A 140 4.86 -29.49 -16.99
CA ILE A 140 6.04 -28.65 -16.76
C ILE A 140 6.52 -28.05 -18.09
N ALA A 141 6.65 -28.86 -19.14
CA ALA A 141 7.04 -28.37 -20.46
C ALA A 141 6.02 -27.37 -21.05
N GLU A 142 4.72 -27.56 -20.78
CA GLU A 142 3.66 -26.62 -21.15
C GLU A 142 3.81 -25.27 -20.44
N VAL A 143 4.08 -25.28 -19.13
CA VAL A 143 4.37 -24.06 -18.36
C VAL A 143 5.59 -23.33 -18.96
N VAL A 144 6.70 -24.04 -19.21
CA VAL A 144 7.92 -23.46 -19.81
C VAL A 144 7.60 -22.82 -21.17
N ALA A 145 6.84 -23.50 -22.03
CA ALA A 145 6.42 -22.98 -23.33
C ALA A 145 5.50 -21.74 -23.21
N GLY A 146 4.67 -21.68 -22.16
CA GLY A 146 3.85 -20.51 -21.82
C GLY A 146 4.70 -19.28 -21.56
N TYR A 147 5.75 -19.40 -20.74
CA TYR A 147 6.70 -18.29 -20.50
C TYR A 147 7.35 -17.80 -21.81
N GLY A 148 7.80 -18.72 -22.68
CA GLY A 148 8.35 -18.34 -24.00
C GLY A 148 7.32 -17.65 -24.90
N THR A 149 6.06 -18.07 -24.86
CA THR A 149 4.96 -17.45 -25.62
C THR A 149 4.70 -16.02 -25.17
N VAL A 150 4.59 -15.79 -23.85
CA VAL A 150 4.36 -14.43 -23.32
C VAL A 150 5.56 -13.53 -23.55
N ALA A 151 6.78 -14.06 -23.42
CA ALA A 151 8.00 -13.30 -23.75
C ALA A 151 8.01 -12.82 -25.21
N ARG A 152 7.57 -13.67 -26.15
CA ARG A 152 7.39 -13.28 -27.56
C ARG A 152 6.34 -12.18 -27.73
N HIS A 153 5.19 -12.30 -27.08
CA HIS A 153 4.16 -11.24 -27.09
C HIS A 153 4.70 -9.92 -26.52
N CYS A 154 5.52 -9.97 -25.47
CA CYS A 154 6.17 -8.78 -24.91
C CYS A 154 7.16 -8.15 -25.90
N ALA A 155 7.98 -8.97 -26.58
CA ALA A 155 8.89 -8.49 -27.62
C ALA A 155 8.13 -7.84 -28.81
N GLU A 156 7.04 -8.46 -29.28
CA GLU A 156 6.14 -7.90 -30.30
C GLU A 156 5.41 -6.62 -29.83
N GLY A 157 5.19 -6.53 -28.53
CA GLY A 157 4.59 -5.40 -27.81
C GLY A 157 5.54 -4.24 -27.54
N GLY A 158 6.82 -4.36 -27.92
CA GLY A 158 7.80 -3.29 -27.79
C GLY A 158 8.50 -3.19 -26.43
N PHE A 159 8.37 -4.19 -25.55
CA PHE A 159 9.12 -4.17 -24.28
C PHE A 159 10.63 -4.31 -24.54
N ASP A 160 11.44 -3.58 -23.75
CA ASP A 160 12.90 -3.61 -23.80
C ASP A 160 13.49 -4.85 -23.10
N GLY A 161 12.65 -5.60 -22.41
CA GLY A 161 13.03 -6.77 -21.64
C GLY A 161 11.86 -7.33 -20.83
N VAL A 162 12.15 -8.38 -20.08
CA VAL A 162 11.20 -9.01 -19.17
C VAL A 162 11.86 -9.35 -17.84
N GLU A 163 11.05 -9.53 -16.81
CA GLU A 163 11.44 -10.05 -15.50
C GLU A 163 10.68 -11.33 -15.20
N LEU A 164 11.37 -12.41 -14.84
CA LEU A 164 10.75 -13.63 -14.33
C LEU A 164 10.43 -13.46 -12.86
N GLN A 165 9.15 -13.56 -12.50
CA GLN A 165 8.73 -13.61 -11.11
C GLN A 165 9.01 -15.00 -10.55
N CYS A 166 9.96 -15.09 -9.62
CA CYS A 166 10.36 -16.33 -8.94
C CYS A 166 10.35 -16.16 -7.42
N SER A 167 9.50 -15.25 -6.93
CA SER A 167 9.41 -14.91 -5.51
C SER A 167 8.02 -15.17 -4.89
N HIS A 168 7.50 -14.23 -4.10
CA HIS A 168 6.44 -14.41 -3.11
C HIS A 168 5.14 -15.08 -3.57
N SER A 169 4.78 -14.97 -4.85
CA SER A 169 3.65 -15.68 -5.49
C SER A 169 4.09 -16.18 -6.86
N SER A 170 4.50 -17.44 -6.98
CA SER A 170 5.01 -18.00 -8.24
C SER A 170 5.09 -19.52 -8.19
N ILE A 171 4.75 -20.18 -9.30
CA ILE A 171 4.98 -21.61 -9.51
C ILE A 171 6.47 -21.93 -9.47
N VAL A 172 7.33 -21.04 -9.99
CA VAL A 172 8.78 -21.22 -9.98
C VAL A 172 9.30 -21.20 -8.55
N ARG A 173 8.83 -20.26 -7.73
CA ARG A 173 9.10 -20.29 -6.28
C ARG A 173 8.60 -21.60 -5.68
N GLY A 174 7.41 -22.05 -6.08
CA GLY A 174 6.82 -23.30 -5.61
C GLY A 174 7.75 -24.49 -5.82
N PHE A 175 8.44 -24.55 -6.98
CA PHE A 175 9.46 -25.56 -7.27
C PHE A 175 10.75 -25.33 -6.47
N LEU A 176 11.19 -24.09 -6.30
CA LEU A 176 12.41 -23.75 -5.55
C LEU A 176 12.30 -24.06 -4.05
N SER A 177 11.13 -23.89 -3.45
CA SER A 177 10.93 -24.04 -2.02
C SER A 177 10.77 -25.50 -1.58
N PRO A 178 11.56 -25.98 -0.60
CA PRO A 178 11.35 -27.31 -0.01
C PRO A 178 9.99 -27.45 0.68
N ALA A 179 9.38 -26.36 1.14
CA ALA A 179 8.07 -26.36 1.80
C ALA A 179 6.96 -26.85 0.85
N THR A 180 7.03 -26.47 -0.41
CA THR A 180 5.99 -26.73 -1.42
C THR A 180 6.37 -27.78 -2.47
N ASN A 181 7.66 -28.01 -2.70
CA ASN A 181 8.12 -29.03 -3.65
C ASN A 181 8.48 -30.35 -2.94
N LYS A 182 7.57 -31.33 -3.04
CA LYS A 182 7.73 -32.68 -2.47
C LYS A 182 8.06 -33.73 -3.54
N ARG A 183 8.47 -33.30 -4.74
CA ARG A 183 8.77 -34.20 -5.84
C ARG A 183 10.02 -35.04 -5.56
N THR A 184 10.05 -36.23 -6.15
CA THR A 184 11.17 -37.17 -6.10
C THR A 184 11.83 -37.39 -7.45
N ASP A 185 11.36 -36.71 -8.49
CA ASP A 185 11.90 -36.76 -9.84
C ASP A 185 12.99 -35.70 -10.07
N ALA A 186 13.35 -35.47 -11.33
CA ALA A 186 14.41 -34.53 -11.71
C ALA A 186 14.11 -33.04 -11.38
N TYR A 187 12.90 -32.73 -10.90
CA TYR A 187 12.48 -31.39 -10.49
C TYR A 187 12.32 -31.25 -8.98
N GLY A 188 12.72 -32.25 -8.18
CA GLY A 188 12.59 -32.24 -6.71
C GLY A 188 13.81 -32.73 -5.95
N GLY A 189 13.76 -32.62 -4.63
CA GLY A 189 14.86 -33.00 -3.74
C GLY A 189 15.95 -31.92 -3.66
N THR A 190 17.09 -32.15 -4.31
CA THR A 190 18.25 -31.24 -4.22
C THR A 190 17.95 -29.86 -4.82
N LEU A 191 18.65 -28.82 -4.36
CA LEU A 191 18.47 -27.46 -4.88
C LEU A 191 18.65 -27.38 -6.41
N VAL A 192 19.63 -28.12 -6.95
CA VAL A 192 19.88 -28.19 -8.41
C VAL A 192 18.67 -28.73 -9.17
N ASN A 193 18.01 -29.78 -8.66
CA ASN A 193 16.80 -30.32 -9.28
C ASN A 193 15.63 -29.35 -9.15
N ARG A 194 15.45 -28.74 -7.97
CA ARG A 194 14.39 -27.75 -7.72
C ARG A 194 14.54 -26.51 -8.59
N ALA A 195 15.77 -26.07 -8.86
CA ALA A 195 16.08 -24.93 -9.72
C ALA A 195 15.96 -25.24 -11.22
N ARG A 196 15.84 -26.52 -11.62
CA ARG A 196 15.79 -26.93 -13.04
C ARG A 196 14.74 -26.18 -13.84
N ILE A 197 13.52 -26.06 -13.32
CA ILE A 197 12.43 -25.36 -14.03
C ILE A 197 12.75 -23.89 -14.28
N LEU A 198 13.41 -23.21 -13.34
CA LEU A 198 13.83 -21.82 -13.53
C LEU A 198 14.84 -21.72 -14.68
N LEU A 199 15.83 -22.63 -14.72
CA LEU A 199 16.84 -22.64 -15.78
C LEU A 199 16.23 -22.94 -17.15
N GLU A 200 15.27 -23.86 -17.23
CA GLU A 200 14.53 -24.16 -18.48
C GLU A 200 13.66 -22.98 -18.95
N ILE A 201 13.01 -22.28 -18.01
CA ILE A 201 12.27 -21.05 -18.32
C ILE A 201 13.22 -19.95 -18.82
N ILE A 202 14.38 -19.76 -18.18
CA ILE A 202 15.40 -18.80 -18.62
C ILE A 202 15.81 -19.08 -20.07
N ASP A 203 16.02 -20.34 -20.42
CA ASP A 203 16.39 -20.76 -21.77
C ASP A 203 15.29 -20.44 -22.79
N ALA A 204 14.06 -20.86 -22.52
CA ALA A 204 12.92 -20.63 -23.40
C ALA A 204 12.62 -19.13 -23.59
N VAL A 205 12.74 -18.34 -22.52
CA VAL A 205 12.49 -16.89 -22.56
C VAL A 205 13.62 -16.17 -23.28
N ARG A 206 14.88 -16.52 -23.04
CA ARG A 206 16.02 -15.92 -23.76
C ARG A 206 15.93 -16.21 -25.26
N GLU A 207 15.56 -17.43 -25.66
CA GLU A 207 15.34 -17.77 -27.06
C GLU A 207 14.23 -16.90 -27.68
N ALA A 208 13.11 -16.71 -26.98
CA ALA A 208 11.98 -15.92 -27.46
C ALA A 208 12.27 -14.41 -27.55
N LEU A 209 13.09 -13.85 -26.66
CA LEU A 209 13.41 -12.41 -26.62
C LEU A 209 14.50 -11.99 -27.60
N GLY A 210 15.45 -12.89 -27.88
CA GLY A 210 16.70 -12.59 -28.57
C GLY A 210 17.73 -11.88 -27.68
N PRO A 211 18.87 -11.49 -28.27
CA PRO A 211 20.00 -10.90 -27.52
C PRO A 211 19.82 -9.41 -27.19
N ASP A 212 18.93 -8.71 -27.88
CA ASP A 212 18.81 -7.25 -27.80
C ASP A 212 17.85 -6.76 -26.69
N ARG A 213 17.25 -7.68 -25.95
CA ARG A 213 16.32 -7.38 -24.83
C ARG A 213 16.85 -7.93 -23.52
N ALA A 214 16.56 -7.22 -22.43
CA ALA A 214 16.99 -7.64 -21.10
C ALA A 214 16.14 -8.80 -20.56
N LEU A 215 16.77 -9.70 -19.79
CA LEU A 215 16.09 -10.74 -19.01
C LEU A 215 16.51 -10.63 -17.54
N GLY A 216 15.54 -10.37 -16.66
CA GLY A 216 15.73 -10.36 -15.21
C GLY A 216 15.12 -11.56 -14.52
N VAL A 217 15.57 -11.82 -13.29
CA VAL A 217 14.94 -12.78 -12.38
C VAL A 217 14.70 -12.11 -11.03
N ARG A 218 13.46 -12.16 -10.53
CA ARG A 218 13.12 -11.70 -9.19
C ARG A 218 13.05 -12.87 -8.22
N LEU A 219 14.01 -12.94 -7.29
CA LEU A 219 14.14 -14.04 -6.33
C LEU A 219 13.59 -13.66 -4.96
N CYS A 220 12.95 -14.63 -4.28
CA CYS A 220 12.73 -14.54 -2.85
C CYS A 220 14.04 -14.83 -2.12
N GLY A 221 14.47 -13.92 -1.25
CA GLY A 221 15.65 -14.12 -0.41
C GLY A 221 15.39 -14.93 0.84
N ASP A 222 14.19 -14.86 1.40
CA ASP A 222 13.82 -15.64 2.58
C ASP A 222 12.30 -15.71 2.65
N GLU A 223 11.73 -16.90 2.75
CA GLU A 223 10.26 -17.06 2.82
C GLU A 223 9.70 -16.76 4.21
N LEU A 224 10.54 -16.74 5.25
CA LEU A 224 10.14 -16.52 6.64
C LEU A 224 9.12 -17.55 7.14
N ILE A 225 9.22 -18.78 6.65
CA ILE A 225 8.40 -19.92 7.09
C ILE A 225 9.29 -21.13 7.37
N GLU A 226 8.81 -22.05 8.20
CA GLU A 226 9.49 -23.31 8.45
C GLU A 226 9.63 -24.14 7.17
N GLY A 227 10.84 -24.62 6.89
CA GLY A 227 11.15 -25.42 5.71
C GLY A 227 11.07 -24.66 4.38
N GLY A 228 10.93 -23.33 4.41
CA GLY A 228 10.96 -22.48 3.21
C GLY A 228 12.36 -22.22 2.68
N THR A 229 12.44 -21.50 1.56
CA THR A 229 13.71 -21.01 1.01
C THR A 229 14.39 -20.05 1.98
N THR A 230 15.69 -20.28 2.21
CA THR A 230 16.55 -19.43 3.04
C THR A 230 17.42 -18.53 2.19
N ILE A 231 18.06 -17.53 2.82
CA ILE A 231 18.98 -16.62 2.15
C ILE A 231 20.18 -17.32 1.52
N ASP A 232 20.70 -18.37 2.15
CA ASP A 232 21.81 -19.14 1.60
C ASP A 232 21.39 -19.91 0.34
N GLU A 233 20.20 -20.53 0.35
CA GLU A 233 19.66 -21.16 -0.87
C GLU A 233 19.39 -20.12 -1.97
N ALA A 234 18.86 -18.95 -1.63
CA ALA A 234 18.60 -17.88 -2.60
C ALA A 234 19.90 -17.37 -3.26
N VAL A 235 20.99 -17.26 -2.49
CA VAL A 235 22.33 -16.93 -3.01
C VAL A 235 22.85 -18.01 -3.96
N GLU A 236 22.67 -19.29 -3.63
CA GLU A 236 23.05 -20.38 -4.53
C GLU A 236 22.22 -20.38 -5.82
N VAL A 237 20.91 -20.13 -5.75
CA VAL A 237 20.06 -19.97 -6.94
C VAL A 237 20.53 -18.79 -7.78
N ALA A 238 20.89 -17.66 -7.17
CA ALA A 238 21.44 -16.51 -7.89
C ALA A 238 22.73 -16.86 -8.65
N ARG A 239 23.62 -17.68 -8.06
CA ARG A 239 24.83 -18.20 -8.73
C ARG A 239 24.49 -19.11 -9.90
N MET A 240 23.51 -20.02 -9.74
CA MET A 240 23.05 -20.88 -10.84
C MET A 240 22.46 -20.06 -11.99
N VAL A 241 21.68 -19.02 -11.68
CA VAL A 241 21.11 -18.08 -12.65
C VAL A 241 22.22 -17.33 -13.38
N GLU A 242 23.21 -16.77 -12.67
CA GLU A 242 24.36 -16.09 -13.28
C GLU A 242 25.16 -17.03 -14.19
N ALA A 243 25.39 -18.27 -13.76
CA ALA A 243 26.16 -19.26 -14.51
C ALA A 243 25.56 -19.61 -15.87
N THR A 244 24.26 -19.32 -16.10
CA THR A 244 23.64 -19.47 -17.43
C THR A 244 24.22 -18.51 -18.47
N GLY A 245 24.73 -17.34 -18.05
CA GLY A 245 25.12 -16.24 -18.93
C GLY A 245 23.95 -15.61 -19.72
N LYS A 246 22.70 -15.93 -19.38
CA LYS A 246 21.48 -15.51 -20.11
C LYS A 246 20.66 -14.46 -19.37
N VAL A 247 20.96 -14.19 -18.09
CA VAL A 247 20.24 -13.23 -17.24
C VAL A 247 21.09 -11.97 -17.05
N ASP A 248 20.44 -10.82 -17.07
CA ASP A 248 21.07 -9.50 -17.12
C ASP A 248 21.02 -8.74 -15.79
N TYR A 249 20.10 -9.11 -14.88
CA TYR A 249 20.01 -8.58 -13.52
C TYR A 249 19.21 -9.50 -12.61
N ILE A 250 19.37 -9.30 -11.29
CA ILE A 250 18.56 -9.94 -10.26
C ILE A 250 17.79 -8.88 -9.49
N ASN A 251 16.49 -9.10 -9.29
CA ASN A 251 15.65 -8.33 -8.38
C ASN A 251 15.34 -9.17 -7.13
N THR A 252 15.10 -8.52 -6.01
CA THR A 252 14.93 -9.20 -4.72
C THR A 252 13.54 -8.99 -4.14
N SER A 253 13.15 -9.94 -3.30
CA SER A 253 11.93 -9.91 -2.50
C SER A 253 12.15 -10.71 -1.22
N ILE A 254 11.24 -10.58 -0.28
CA ILE A 254 11.17 -11.35 0.95
C ILE A 254 9.74 -11.88 1.13
N GLY A 255 9.58 -13.00 1.81
CA GLY A 255 8.30 -13.57 2.23
C GLY A 255 7.56 -14.39 1.17
N VAL A 256 6.44 -14.95 1.60
CA VAL A 256 5.46 -15.72 0.84
C VAL A 256 4.10 -15.05 0.96
N ALA A 257 3.40 -14.91 -0.18
CA ALA A 257 2.12 -14.21 -0.24
C ALA A 257 1.02 -14.79 0.65
N THR A 258 1.18 -16.01 1.17
CA THR A 258 0.12 -16.76 1.86
C THR A 258 0.36 -16.93 3.35
N SER A 259 1.55 -16.58 3.85
CA SER A 259 1.88 -16.68 5.30
C SER A 259 2.63 -15.47 5.84
N THR A 260 3.35 -14.73 4.99
CA THR A 260 4.16 -13.58 5.40
C THR A 260 3.94 -12.37 4.46
N LEU A 261 2.70 -12.22 3.95
CA LEU A 261 2.30 -11.11 3.08
C LEU A 261 2.57 -9.74 3.70
N TYR A 262 2.36 -9.60 5.01
CA TYR A 262 2.69 -8.39 5.77
C TYR A 262 4.20 -8.03 5.73
N MET A 263 5.08 -8.98 5.40
CA MET A 263 6.51 -8.72 5.18
C MET A 263 6.84 -8.42 3.71
N ILE A 264 6.03 -8.86 2.75
CA ILE A 264 6.18 -8.47 1.34
C ILE A 264 5.76 -7.01 1.16
N GLU A 265 4.64 -6.66 1.79
CA GLU A 265 4.00 -5.34 1.69
C GLU A 265 4.00 -4.64 3.05
N ALA A 266 5.19 -4.56 3.65
CA ALA A 266 5.45 -3.94 4.94
C ALA A 266 4.68 -2.63 5.20
N SER A 267 3.85 -2.64 6.24
CA SER A 267 3.11 -1.47 6.76
C SER A 267 4.05 -0.46 7.43
N MET A 268 3.48 0.60 8.00
CA MET A 268 4.23 1.58 8.79
C MET A 268 4.85 1.03 10.08
N ALA A 269 4.42 -0.13 10.55
CA ALA A 269 4.99 -0.79 11.72
C ALA A 269 6.37 -1.41 11.48
N ILE A 270 6.76 -1.59 10.20
CA ILE A 270 8.03 -2.23 9.82
C ILE A 270 9.04 -1.17 9.36
N PRO A 271 10.28 -1.12 9.89
CA PRO A 271 11.25 -0.09 9.52
C PRO A 271 11.61 -0.07 8.01
N PRO A 272 11.92 1.11 7.44
CA PRO A 272 12.53 1.19 6.11
C PRO A 272 13.86 0.43 6.04
N GLY A 273 14.17 -0.15 4.88
CA GLY A 273 15.40 -0.91 4.62
C GLY A 273 15.41 -2.35 5.15
N TYR A 274 14.31 -2.83 5.76
CA TYR A 274 14.27 -4.13 6.45
C TYR A 274 14.68 -5.36 5.62
N ALA A 275 14.60 -5.28 4.29
CA ALA A 275 14.94 -6.38 3.37
C ALA A 275 16.28 -6.19 2.62
N LEU A 276 17.02 -5.10 2.87
CA LEU A 276 18.28 -4.81 2.15
C LEU A 276 19.41 -5.83 2.42
N PHE A 277 19.30 -6.61 3.51
CA PHE A 277 20.25 -7.68 3.78
C PHE A 277 20.23 -8.77 2.70
N ILE A 278 19.09 -8.98 2.03
CA ILE A 278 18.92 -9.94 0.94
C ILE A 278 19.68 -9.48 -0.31
N SER A 279 19.43 -8.26 -0.78
CA SER A 279 20.14 -7.72 -1.94
C SER A 279 21.64 -7.63 -1.68
N ASN A 280 22.04 -7.31 -0.46
CA ASN A 280 23.44 -7.28 -0.08
C ASN A 280 24.10 -8.68 -0.18
N ALA A 281 23.46 -9.71 0.35
CA ALA A 281 23.98 -11.08 0.28
C ALA A 281 24.14 -11.57 -1.16
N ILE A 282 23.10 -11.37 -1.99
CA ILE A 282 23.11 -11.77 -3.41
C ILE A 282 24.18 -10.97 -4.17
N ARG A 283 24.23 -9.64 -4.00
CA ARG A 283 25.19 -8.77 -4.69
C ARG A 283 26.65 -9.12 -4.39
N ARG A 284 26.95 -9.61 -3.18
CA ARG A 284 28.30 -10.08 -2.84
C ARG A 284 28.68 -11.40 -3.51
N ALA A 285 27.69 -12.16 -3.97
CA ALA A 285 27.88 -13.51 -4.51
C ALA A 285 27.88 -13.59 -6.04
N VAL A 286 27.35 -12.57 -6.73
CA VAL A 286 27.26 -12.49 -8.19
C VAL A 286 27.84 -11.18 -8.73
N ARG A 287 28.09 -11.12 -10.03
CA ARG A 287 28.49 -9.92 -10.78
C ARG A 287 27.32 -9.22 -11.49
N LEU A 288 26.19 -9.90 -11.63
CA LEU A 288 24.96 -9.30 -12.15
C LEU A 288 24.52 -8.11 -11.29
N PRO A 289 24.02 -7.01 -11.90
CA PRO A 289 23.35 -5.95 -11.16
C PRO A 289 22.23 -6.48 -10.27
N VAL A 290 22.18 -6.01 -9.01
CA VAL A 290 21.14 -6.42 -8.05
C VAL A 290 20.24 -5.25 -7.67
N VAL A 291 18.92 -5.43 -7.77
CA VAL A 291 17.91 -4.49 -7.29
C VAL A 291 17.58 -4.78 -5.82
N GLY A 292 17.76 -3.78 -4.96
CA GLY A 292 17.35 -3.81 -3.56
C GLY A 292 15.93 -3.27 -3.37
N VAL A 293 15.17 -3.88 -2.45
CA VAL A 293 13.84 -3.43 -2.03
C VAL A 293 13.74 -3.46 -0.50
N GLY A 294 12.69 -2.85 0.05
CA GLY A 294 12.43 -2.88 1.49
C GLY A 294 11.92 -1.55 1.99
N ARG A 295 10.73 -1.13 1.56
CA ARG A 295 10.07 0.10 2.05
C ARG A 295 10.93 1.38 1.85
N ILE A 296 11.63 1.47 0.73
CA ILE A 296 12.33 2.70 0.32
C ILE A 296 11.30 3.71 -0.17
N LYS A 297 11.27 4.88 0.47
CA LYS A 297 10.29 5.94 0.20
C LYS A 297 10.87 7.34 0.14
N ASP A 298 12.16 7.48 0.39
CA ASP A 298 12.88 8.75 0.43
C ASP A 298 14.19 8.66 -0.40
N PRO A 299 14.57 9.72 -1.14
CA PRO A 299 15.78 9.69 -1.98
C PRO A 299 17.09 9.52 -1.19
N LEU A 300 17.17 9.99 0.07
CA LEU A 300 18.36 9.79 0.89
C LEU A 300 18.49 8.34 1.35
N GLN A 301 17.37 7.69 1.69
CA GLN A 301 17.35 6.23 1.95
C GLN A 301 17.86 5.45 0.72
N ALA A 302 17.38 5.83 -0.46
CA ALA A 302 17.77 5.22 -1.73
C ALA A 302 19.26 5.42 -2.05
N GLU A 303 19.76 6.66 -1.93
CA GLU A 303 21.19 6.98 -2.12
C GLU A 303 22.08 6.21 -1.15
N ARG A 304 21.70 6.19 0.14
CA ARG A 304 22.47 5.51 1.18
C ARG A 304 22.60 4.01 0.93
N ALA A 305 21.52 3.35 0.53
CA ALA A 305 21.54 1.91 0.21
C ALA A 305 22.47 1.58 -0.96
N LEU A 306 22.59 2.49 -1.94
CA LEU A 306 23.51 2.36 -3.08
C LEU A 306 24.96 2.65 -2.66
N GLU A 307 25.18 3.71 -1.89
CA GLU A 307 26.51 4.12 -1.40
C GLU A 307 27.13 3.07 -0.49
N GLU A 308 26.35 2.48 0.42
CA GLU A 308 26.77 1.40 1.32
C GLU A 308 26.94 0.04 0.59
N GLY A 309 26.60 -0.03 -0.70
CA GLY A 309 26.84 -1.19 -1.55
C GLY A 309 25.86 -2.35 -1.32
N HIS A 310 24.69 -2.09 -0.74
CA HIS A 310 23.65 -3.10 -0.52
C HIS A 310 22.95 -3.55 -1.82
N CYS A 311 23.01 -2.73 -2.87
CA CYS A 311 22.41 -2.99 -4.18
C CYS A 311 23.07 -2.09 -5.25
N ASP A 312 22.83 -2.39 -6.53
CA ASP A 312 23.28 -1.57 -7.67
C ASP A 312 22.15 -0.70 -8.25
N LEU A 313 20.91 -1.10 -8.00
CA LEU A 313 19.66 -0.41 -8.32
C LEU A 313 18.73 -0.51 -7.10
N ILE A 314 17.79 0.43 -6.98
CA ILE A 314 16.87 0.47 -5.84
C ILE A 314 15.42 0.59 -6.28
N GLY A 315 14.59 -0.35 -5.81
CA GLY A 315 13.16 -0.38 -6.04
C GLY A 315 12.43 0.62 -5.15
N VAL A 316 11.85 1.65 -5.77
CA VAL A 316 11.02 2.66 -5.10
C VAL A 316 9.60 2.55 -5.65
N VAL A 317 8.81 1.61 -5.13
CA VAL A 317 7.45 1.36 -5.64
C VAL A 317 6.47 2.34 -5.04
N ARG A 318 6.06 2.14 -3.77
CA ARG A 318 5.01 2.96 -3.14
C ARG A 318 5.38 4.44 -3.04
N GLY A 319 6.67 4.79 -3.00
CA GLY A 319 7.14 6.17 -3.13
C GLY A 319 6.73 6.80 -4.46
N GLN A 320 6.89 6.09 -5.57
CA GLN A 320 6.45 6.53 -6.90
C GLN A 320 4.93 6.37 -7.13
N ILE A 321 4.24 5.53 -6.36
CA ILE A 321 2.77 5.49 -6.31
C ILE A 321 2.23 6.78 -5.70
N ALA A 322 2.84 7.23 -4.59
CA ALA A 322 2.48 8.48 -3.93
C ALA A 322 2.89 9.71 -4.75
N ASP A 323 4.09 9.71 -5.35
CA ASP A 323 4.59 10.82 -6.15
C ASP A 323 5.19 10.33 -7.48
N PRO A 324 4.49 10.47 -8.62
CA PRO A 324 5.07 10.09 -9.90
C PRO A 324 6.35 10.88 -10.24
N ASP A 325 6.51 12.09 -9.69
CA ASP A 325 7.66 12.98 -9.94
C ASP A 325 8.82 12.76 -8.95
N PHE A 326 8.78 11.68 -8.15
CA PHE A 326 9.79 11.36 -7.13
C PHE A 326 11.23 11.56 -7.62
N ALA A 327 11.55 11.00 -8.78
CA ALA A 327 12.91 11.04 -9.32
C ALA A 327 13.31 12.44 -9.82
N ALA A 328 12.40 13.15 -10.51
CA ALA A 328 12.64 14.50 -11.00
C ALA A 328 12.82 15.52 -9.85
N LYS A 329 11.98 15.43 -8.82
CA LYS A 329 12.08 16.25 -7.60
C LYS A 329 13.37 15.98 -6.85
N ALA A 330 13.71 14.71 -6.66
CA ALA A 330 14.98 14.31 -6.06
C ALA A 330 16.20 14.82 -6.84
N ARG A 331 16.17 14.75 -8.18
CA ARG A 331 17.29 15.20 -9.03
C ARG A 331 17.47 16.71 -9.02
N SER A 332 16.36 17.46 -9.01
CA SER A 332 16.37 18.92 -9.09
C SER A 332 16.66 19.62 -7.75
N GLY A 333 16.86 18.86 -6.67
CA GLY A 333 17.09 19.41 -5.33
C GLY A 333 15.82 19.76 -4.55
N HIS A 334 14.65 19.43 -5.08
CA HIS A 334 13.34 19.66 -4.44
C HIS A 334 12.85 18.39 -3.74
N ALA A 335 13.72 17.68 -3.03
CA ALA A 335 13.33 16.44 -2.34
C ALA A 335 12.29 16.68 -1.23
N SER A 336 12.25 17.89 -0.65
CA SER A 336 11.21 18.32 0.31
C SER A 336 9.80 18.37 -0.27
N ASP A 337 9.69 18.46 -1.60
CA ASP A 337 8.43 18.59 -2.33
C ASP A 337 7.82 17.23 -2.71
N ILE A 338 8.50 16.14 -2.35
CA ILE A 338 8.06 14.78 -2.63
C ILE A 338 6.91 14.41 -1.70
N ARG A 339 5.80 13.92 -2.27
CA ARG A 339 4.73 13.26 -1.52
C ARG A 339 5.25 11.94 -0.97
N THR A 340 5.72 11.99 0.27
CA THR A 340 6.30 10.84 0.94
C THR A 340 5.22 9.80 1.24
N CYS A 341 5.44 8.56 0.81
CA CYS A 341 4.51 7.46 1.08
C CYS A 341 4.37 7.18 2.58
N LEU A 342 3.12 7.08 3.06
CA LEU A 342 2.79 6.75 4.46
C LEU A 342 3.06 5.29 4.85
N SER A 343 3.20 4.41 3.86
CA SER A 343 3.13 2.94 4.05
C SER A 343 1.86 2.49 4.78
N CYS A 344 0.76 3.20 4.55
CA CYS A 344 -0.52 2.90 5.19
C CYS A 344 -1.24 1.68 4.60
N ASN A 345 -0.84 1.24 3.41
CA ASN A 345 -1.43 0.14 2.65
C ASN A 345 -2.93 0.27 2.31
N GLN A 346 -3.62 1.34 2.71
CA GLN A 346 -5.08 1.44 2.56
C GLN A 346 -5.53 1.51 1.10
N GLU A 347 -5.05 2.52 0.37
CA GLU A 347 -5.49 2.75 -1.01
C GLU A 347 -4.64 2.02 -2.05
N CYS A 348 -3.46 1.53 -1.68
CA CYS A 348 -2.70 0.66 -2.56
C CYS A 348 -3.13 -0.80 -2.35
N VAL A 349 -2.40 -1.53 -1.50
CA VAL A 349 -2.61 -2.94 -1.16
C VAL A 349 -4.06 -3.28 -0.82
N GLY A 350 -4.67 -2.54 0.11
CA GLY A 350 -5.99 -2.84 0.63
C GLY A 350 -7.10 -2.74 -0.41
N ARG A 351 -6.94 -1.88 -1.43
CA ARG A 351 -7.84 -1.86 -2.58
C ARG A 351 -7.63 -3.04 -3.50
N MET A 352 -6.37 -3.41 -3.74
CA MET A 352 -6.02 -4.49 -4.65
C MET A 352 -6.59 -5.83 -4.16
N GLY A 353 -6.46 -6.11 -2.86
CA GLY A 353 -7.07 -7.29 -2.23
C GLY A 353 -8.61 -7.33 -2.32
N LEU A 354 -9.25 -6.20 -2.65
CA LEU A 354 -10.69 -6.08 -2.89
C LEU A 354 -11.05 -6.00 -4.39
N ASN A 355 -10.13 -6.36 -5.29
CA ASN A 355 -10.27 -6.23 -6.76
C ASN A 355 -10.60 -4.80 -7.24
N ARG A 356 -10.24 -3.79 -6.43
CA ARG A 356 -10.35 -2.38 -6.82
C ARG A 356 -9.06 -1.91 -7.45
N TRP A 357 -9.19 -0.90 -8.30
CA TRP A 357 -8.06 -0.18 -8.87
C TRP A 357 -7.15 0.35 -7.77
N LEU A 358 -5.84 0.15 -7.97
CA LEU A 358 -4.78 0.73 -7.17
C LEU A 358 -4.94 2.25 -7.09
N GLY A 359 -4.78 2.80 -5.89
CA GLY A 359 -4.79 4.24 -5.61
C GLY A 359 -3.79 4.65 -4.53
N CYS A 360 -3.91 5.87 -4.03
CA CYS A 360 -3.08 6.38 -2.94
C CYS A 360 -3.83 7.40 -2.08
N ILE A 361 -3.56 7.41 -0.76
CA ILE A 361 -4.05 8.47 0.13
C ILE A 361 -3.38 9.81 -0.18
N GLU A 362 -2.06 9.82 -0.42
CA GLU A 362 -1.29 11.04 -0.70
C GLU A 362 -1.65 11.65 -2.06
N ASN A 363 -2.10 10.84 -2.99
CA ASN A 363 -2.32 11.27 -4.36
C ASN A 363 -3.66 10.77 -4.90
N PRO A 364 -4.69 11.63 -4.88
CA PRO A 364 -6.03 11.28 -5.38
C PRO A 364 -6.08 11.10 -6.90
N ARG A 365 -5.00 11.43 -7.62
CA ARG A 365 -4.82 11.19 -9.06
C ARG A 365 -4.23 9.82 -9.39
N THR A 366 -3.61 9.13 -8.42
CA THR A 366 -3.05 7.79 -8.64
C THR A 366 -4.16 6.83 -9.07
N GLY A 367 -3.95 6.16 -10.21
CA GLY A 367 -4.94 5.29 -10.82
C GLY A 367 -6.02 6.02 -11.63
N LYS A 368 -5.81 7.31 -11.91
CA LYS A 368 -6.69 8.18 -12.72
C LYS A 368 -5.91 9.10 -13.64
N GLU A 369 -4.66 8.75 -13.94
CA GLU A 369 -3.77 9.52 -14.80
C GLU A 369 -4.37 9.73 -16.20
N SER A 370 -5.11 8.74 -16.72
CA SER A 370 -5.83 8.81 -18.00
C SER A 370 -7.00 9.82 -17.99
N VAL A 371 -7.54 10.15 -16.82
CA VAL A 371 -8.68 11.05 -16.69
C VAL A 371 -8.20 12.49 -16.74
N ALA A 372 -8.52 13.22 -17.79
CA ALA A 372 -8.23 14.65 -17.89
C ALA A 372 -9.02 15.46 -16.83
N LEU A 373 -8.38 16.47 -16.24
CA LEU A 373 -9.04 17.42 -15.35
C LEU A 373 -9.63 18.59 -16.16
N PRO A 374 -10.78 19.14 -15.75
CA PRO A 374 -11.33 20.35 -16.37
C PRO A 374 -10.41 21.55 -16.16
N MET A 375 -10.24 22.35 -17.21
CA MET A 375 -9.54 23.63 -17.14
C MET A 375 -10.32 24.61 -16.23
N PRO A 376 -9.66 25.34 -15.32
CA PRO A 376 -10.32 26.37 -14.51
C PRO A 376 -10.94 27.45 -15.41
N ARG A 377 -12.22 27.80 -15.18
CA ARG A 377 -12.92 28.82 -16.00
C ARG A 377 -12.58 30.25 -15.60
N ALA A 378 -12.37 30.49 -14.31
CA ALA A 378 -12.03 31.79 -13.76
C ALA A 378 -11.33 31.63 -12.40
N ARG A 379 -10.46 32.59 -12.07
CA ARG A 379 -9.88 32.71 -10.73
C ARG A 379 -10.97 33.10 -9.73
N LYS A 380 -10.98 32.46 -8.55
CA LYS A 380 -11.97 32.67 -7.48
C LYS A 380 -11.25 32.93 -6.15
N ARG A 381 -11.91 33.64 -5.24
CA ARG A 381 -11.57 33.77 -3.82
C ARG A 381 -12.24 32.64 -3.04
N VAL A 382 -11.43 31.67 -2.62
CA VAL A 382 -11.86 30.44 -1.95
C VAL A 382 -11.48 30.51 -0.48
N LEU A 383 -12.46 30.35 0.41
CA LEU A 383 -12.17 30.16 1.85
C LEU A 383 -12.35 28.70 2.21
N VAL A 384 -11.38 28.13 2.91
CA VAL A 384 -11.42 26.76 3.41
C VAL A 384 -11.44 26.78 4.93
N VAL A 385 -12.36 26.05 5.56
CA VAL A 385 -12.49 26.01 7.03
C VAL A 385 -12.16 24.61 7.55
N GLY A 386 -11.06 24.49 8.28
CA GLY A 386 -10.52 23.24 8.82
C GLY A 386 -9.21 22.85 8.11
N GLY A 387 -8.14 22.71 8.88
CA GLY A 387 -6.79 22.31 8.45
C GLY A 387 -6.52 20.82 8.59
N GLY A 388 -7.54 19.97 8.57
CA GLY A 388 -7.39 18.52 8.42
C GLY A 388 -7.11 18.10 6.96
N PRO A 389 -6.92 16.80 6.67
CA PRO A 389 -6.57 16.33 5.32
C PRO A 389 -7.53 16.77 4.21
N ALA A 390 -8.84 16.82 4.48
CA ALA A 390 -9.82 17.29 3.49
C ALA A 390 -9.61 18.77 3.12
N GLY A 391 -9.44 19.64 4.12
CA GLY A 391 -9.27 21.06 3.91
C GLY A 391 -7.92 21.40 3.30
N LEU A 392 -6.84 20.77 3.78
CA LEU A 392 -5.51 20.93 3.19
C LEU A 392 -5.48 20.49 1.72
N GLN A 393 -6.07 19.35 1.37
CA GLN A 393 -6.13 18.91 -0.04
C GLN A 393 -7.02 19.83 -0.89
N ALA A 394 -8.16 20.29 -0.36
CA ALA A 394 -9.01 21.25 -1.06
C ALA A 394 -8.25 22.56 -1.33
N ALA A 395 -7.53 23.07 -0.33
CA ALA A 395 -6.76 24.30 -0.43
C ALA A 395 -5.59 24.16 -1.42
N SER A 396 -4.77 23.12 -1.29
CA SER A 396 -3.61 22.89 -2.17
C SER A 396 -4.06 22.73 -3.63
N THR A 397 -5.08 21.91 -3.88
CA THR A 397 -5.61 21.69 -5.24
C THR A 397 -6.22 22.97 -5.83
N ALA A 398 -6.97 23.74 -5.04
CA ALA A 398 -7.58 24.97 -5.54
C ALA A 398 -6.52 26.03 -5.87
N ALA A 399 -5.48 26.16 -5.04
CA ALA A 399 -4.37 27.07 -5.28
C ALA A 399 -3.52 26.65 -6.48
N GLU A 400 -3.23 25.35 -6.63
CA GLU A 400 -2.56 24.79 -7.82
C GLU A 400 -3.32 25.13 -9.12
N ARG A 401 -4.66 25.16 -9.03
CA ARG A 401 -5.55 25.54 -10.13
C ARG A 401 -5.69 27.06 -10.34
N GLY A 402 -4.94 27.86 -9.58
CA GLY A 402 -4.84 29.31 -9.74
C GLY A 402 -5.81 30.15 -8.90
N HIS A 403 -6.65 29.53 -8.05
CA HIS A 403 -7.55 30.27 -7.16
C HIS A 403 -6.76 31.01 -6.05
N HIS A 404 -7.34 32.08 -5.50
CA HIS A 404 -6.82 32.73 -4.30
C HIS A 404 -7.45 32.05 -3.08
N VAL A 405 -6.64 31.38 -2.27
CA VAL A 405 -7.13 30.51 -1.20
C VAL A 405 -6.67 31.02 0.16
N THR A 406 -7.61 31.13 1.10
CA THR A 406 -7.32 31.29 2.53
C THR A 406 -7.88 30.09 3.29
N LEU A 407 -7.07 29.45 4.12
CA LEU A 407 -7.48 28.36 4.99
C LEU A 407 -7.47 28.82 6.45
N PHE A 408 -8.57 28.59 7.16
CA PHE A 408 -8.69 28.84 8.60
C PHE A 408 -8.64 27.53 9.38
N GLU A 409 -7.79 27.46 10.39
CA GLU A 409 -7.68 26.35 11.34
C GLU A 409 -7.82 26.89 12.77
N ARG A 410 -8.69 26.25 13.56
CA ARG A 410 -8.98 26.65 14.94
C ARG A 410 -7.78 26.38 15.86
N GLU A 411 -7.08 25.28 15.62
CA GLU A 411 -5.92 24.86 16.41
C GLU A 411 -4.66 25.63 16.01
N GLN A 412 -3.62 25.58 16.85
CA GLN A 412 -2.34 26.24 16.57
C GLN A 412 -1.57 25.61 15.40
N ALA A 413 -1.89 24.37 15.04
CA ALA A 413 -1.30 23.65 13.93
C ALA A 413 -2.37 22.92 13.11
N THR A 414 -2.10 22.73 11.83
CA THR A 414 -2.91 21.90 10.94
C THR A 414 -2.73 20.42 11.26
N GLY A 415 -3.71 19.61 10.86
CA GLY A 415 -3.61 18.15 10.86
C GLY A 415 -4.87 17.44 11.32
N GLY A 416 -5.73 18.11 12.08
CA GLY A 416 -6.97 17.55 12.59
C GLY A 416 -6.77 16.17 13.23
N GLN A 417 -7.66 15.23 12.93
CA GLN A 417 -7.62 13.88 13.51
C GLN A 417 -6.35 13.08 13.15
N VAL A 418 -5.64 13.42 12.08
CA VAL A 418 -4.38 12.74 11.71
C VAL A 418 -3.27 13.08 12.70
N ALA A 419 -3.18 14.33 13.16
CA ALA A 419 -2.19 14.73 14.16
C ALA A 419 -2.39 13.96 15.47
N VAL A 420 -3.66 13.74 15.86
CA VAL A 420 -4.03 12.93 17.02
C VAL A 420 -3.59 11.48 16.85
N ALA A 421 -3.91 10.87 15.69
CA ALA A 421 -3.53 9.48 15.40
C ALA A 421 -2.00 9.29 15.40
N ALA A 422 -1.25 10.29 14.96
CA ALA A 422 0.21 10.25 14.88
C ALA A 422 0.92 10.39 16.24
N THR A 423 0.19 10.66 17.33
CA THR A 423 0.79 10.64 18.69
C THR A 423 1.17 9.24 19.14
N VAL A 424 0.63 8.21 18.49
CA VAL A 424 0.92 6.81 18.77
C VAL A 424 2.15 6.39 17.95
N PRO A 425 3.22 5.83 18.57
CA PRO A 425 4.48 5.57 17.87
C PRO A 425 4.37 4.73 16.59
N SER A 426 3.55 3.67 16.61
CA SER A 426 3.30 2.82 15.43
C SER A 426 2.52 3.53 14.30
N ARG A 427 2.08 4.76 14.53
CA ARG A 427 1.26 5.59 13.64
C ARG A 427 1.89 6.94 13.31
N ALA A 428 3.08 7.24 13.85
CA ALA A 428 3.72 8.54 13.73
C ALA A 428 3.90 8.99 12.27
N GLU A 429 4.26 8.06 11.39
CA GLU A 429 4.44 8.33 9.96
C GLU A 429 3.15 8.77 9.25
N PHE A 430 1.98 8.53 9.83
CA PHE A 430 0.72 9.00 9.25
C PHE A 430 0.63 10.53 9.21
N LEU A 431 1.42 11.25 10.03
CA LEU A 431 1.53 12.71 9.99
C LEU A 431 2.14 13.22 8.68
N ASP A 432 2.87 12.38 7.94
CA ASP A 432 3.47 12.75 6.65
C ASP A 432 2.42 13.29 5.67
N VAL A 433 1.15 12.86 5.72
CA VAL A 433 0.08 13.40 4.85
C VAL A 433 -0.20 14.86 5.13
N VAL A 434 -0.17 15.25 6.41
CA VAL A 434 -0.37 16.64 6.83
C VAL A 434 0.86 17.45 6.42
N ARG A 435 2.07 16.94 6.66
CA ARG A 435 3.32 17.59 6.26
C ARG A 435 3.34 17.83 4.75
N ASN A 436 3.04 16.81 3.95
CA ASN A 436 3.07 16.89 2.50
C ASN A 436 2.03 17.91 2.01
N LEU A 437 0.76 17.79 2.41
CA LEU A 437 -0.29 18.71 1.98
C LEU A 437 -0.05 20.15 2.44
N ARG A 438 0.55 20.34 3.63
CA ARG A 438 0.95 21.66 4.12
C ARG A 438 2.05 22.27 3.24
N ALA A 439 3.06 21.50 2.89
CA ALA A 439 4.11 21.95 1.97
C ALA A 439 3.54 22.31 0.58
N GLU A 440 2.54 21.56 0.09
CA GLU A 440 1.85 21.93 -1.14
C GLU A 440 1.05 23.23 -1.01
N CYS A 441 0.36 23.43 0.10
CA CYS A 441 -0.33 24.69 0.39
C CYS A 441 0.64 25.87 0.36
N GLU A 442 1.81 25.74 1.00
CA GLU A 442 2.86 26.78 1.01
C GLU A 442 3.40 27.03 -0.39
N ARG A 443 3.73 25.96 -1.13
CA ARG A 443 4.24 26.04 -2.51
C ARG A 443 3.27 26.75 -3.46
N TYR A 444 1.97 26.51 -3.31
CA TYR A 444 0.94 27.11 -4.16
C TYR A 444 0.40 28.44 -3.61
N GLY A 445 0.95 28.96 -2.50
CA GLY A 445 0.62 30.27 -1.96
C GLY A 445 -0.73 30.36 -1.25
N VAL A 446 -1.18 29.29 -0.60
CA VAL A 446 -2.35 29.31 0.28
C VAL A 446 -2.03 30.14 1.53
N ASP A 447 -2.88 31.10 1.85
CA ASP A 447 -2.82 31.85 3.12
C ASP A 447 -3.44 31.01 4.24
N VAL A 448 -2.61 30.34 5.04
CA VAL A 448 -3.09 29.49 6.13
C VAL A 448 -3.01 30.20 7.48
N LYS A 449 -4.17 30.43 8.09
CA LYS A 449 -4.34 31.09 9.38
C LYS A 449 -4.72 30.07 10.46
N THR A 450 -3.77 29.74 11.33
CA THR A 450 -3.98 28.88 12.52
C THR A 450 -4.38 29.70 13.73
N GLY A 451 -4.97 29.06 14.75
CA GLY A 451 -5.50 29.73 15.94
C GLY A 451 -6.75 30.57 15.67
N VAL A 452 -7.41 30.35 14.53
CA VAL A 452 -8.57 31.14 14.07
C VAL A 452 -9.79 30.24 13.90
N ALA A 453 -10.73 30.35 14.84
CA ALA A 453 -12.04 29.71 14.75
C ALA A 453 -12.96 30.55 13.84
N ALA A 454 -13.11 30.14 12.58
CA ALA A 454 -13.97 30.84 11.62
C ALA A 454 -15.46 30.76 12.01
N THR A 455 -16.15 31.90 11.96
CA THR A 455 -17.60 32.02 12.21
C THR A 455 -18.36 32.34 10.92
N ALA A 456 -19.68 32.14 10.90
CA ALA A 456 -20.49 32.46 9.72
C ALA A 456 -20.54 33.96 9.39
N GLU A 457 -20.32 34.83 10.38
CA GLU A 457 -20.20 36.28 10.19
C GLU A 457 -18.88 36.63 9.53
N MET A 458 -17.76 36.15 10.10
CA MET A 458 -16.41 36.34 9.55
C MET A 458 -16.34 35.91 8.07
N LEU A 459 -16.90 34.75 7.73
CA LEU A 459 -16.88 34.23 6.36
C LEU A 459 -17.74 35.07 5.39
N ARG A 460 -18.78 35.77 5.88
CA ARG A 460 -19.58 36.68 5.06
C ARG A 460 -18.85 38.00 4.82
N ASP A 461 -18.18 38.52 5.84
CA ASP A 461 -17.44 39.79 5.77
C ASP A 461 -16.22 39.72 4.84
N GLU A 462 -15.65 38.53 4.66
CA GLU A 462 -14.57 38.28 3.69
C GLU A 462 -15.04 38.35 2.22
N HIS A 463 -16.36 38.36 1.95
CA HIS A 463 -16.97 38.37 0.62
C HIS A 463 -16.35 37.33 -0.36
N PRO A 464 -16.40 36.03 -0.04
CA PRO A 464 -15.79 34.99 -0.87
C PRO A 464 -16.64 34.67 -2.10
N ASP A 465 -15.99 34.13 -3.13
CA ASP A 465 -16.69 33.52 -4.27
C ASP A 465 -17.21 32.12 -3.92
N VAL A 466 -16.54 31.42 -2.99
CA VAL A 466 -16.92 30.09 -2.53
C VAL A 466 -16.30 29.75 -1.17
N VAL A 467 -17.04 28.99 -0.36
CA VAL A 467 -16.56 28.45 0.91
C VAL A 467 -16.54 26.92 0.85
N VAL A 468 -15.45 26.31 1.34
CA VAL A 468 -15.30 24.86 1.51
C VAL A 468 -15.17 24.56 3.01
N LEU A 469 -16.17 23.89 3.56
CA LEU A 469 -16.21 23.46 4.95
C LEU A 469 -15.58 22.06 5.07
N ALA A 470 -14.53 21.96 5.88
CA ALA A 470 -13.76 20.75 6.16
C ALA A 470 -13.57 20.60 7.69
N THR A 471 -14.60 20.93 8.45
CA THR A 471 -14.62 21.06 9.93
C THR A 471 -14.46 19.74 10.69
N GLY A 472 -14.47 18.62 9.98
CA GLY A 472 -14.21 17.29 10.53
C GLY A 472 -15.39 16.71 11.30
N ALA A 473 -15.08 15.97 12.35
CA ALA A 473 -16.04 15.26 13.19
C ALA A 473 -15.66 15.35 14.67
N ARG A 474 -16.61 15.01 15.52
CA ARG A 474 -16.50 15.10 16.98
C ARG A 474 -16.91 13.80 17.65
N PRO A 475 -16.26 13.43 18.76
CA PRO A 475 -16.69 12.30 19.59
C PRO A 475 -18.18 12.39 19.94
N GLN A 476 -18.85 11.24 19.96
CA GLN A 476 -20.23 11.14 20.39
C GLN A 476 -20.32 10.05 21.48
N PRO A 477 -20.96 10.34 22.63
CA PRO A 477 -21.18 9.32 23.65
C PRO A 477 -21.94 8.13 23.08
N VAL A 478 -21.45 6.93 23.36
CA VAL A 478 -22.15 5.68 23.03
C VAL A 478 -23.43 5.58 23.87
N HIS A 479 -24.49 5.03 23.28
CA HIS A 479 -25.84 5.05 23.86
C HIS A 479 -25.94 4.33 25.23
N TRP A 480 -25.07 3.35 25.48
CA TRP A 480 -25.03 2.57 26.71
C TRP A 480 -24.17 3.20 27.82
N ALA A 481 -23.43 4.28 27.55
CA ALA A 481 -22.49 4.88 28.50
C ALA A 481 -23.15 5.51 29.74
N GLY A 482 -24.45 5.83 29.67
CA GLY A 482 -25.17 6.41 30.82
C GLY A 482 -24.61 7.75 31.34
N GLY A 483 -23.77 8.45 30.56
CA GLY A 483 -23.13 9.71 30.95
C GLY A 483 -22.03 9.58 31.99
N LEU A 484 -21.43 8.40 32.16
CA LEU A 484 -20.37 8.15 33.14
C LEU A 484 -19.02 8.72 32.69
N ASP A 485 -18.35 9.49 33.56
CA ASP A 485 -17.07 10.16 33.27
C ASP A 485 -15.90 9.19 32.98
N ARG A 486 -16.00 7.95 33.45
CA ARG A 486 -15.00 6.88 33.25
C ARG A 486 -15.18 6.12 31.93
N ILE A 487 -16.16 6.51 31.12
CA ILE A 487 -16.37 6.00 29.75
C ILE A 487 -16.05 7.13 28.78
N VAL A 488 -14.90 7.03 28.12
CA VAL A 488 -14.34 8.12 27.31
C VAL A 488 -14.13 7.70 25.86
N ASP A 489 -14.10 8.67 24.94
CA ASP A 489 -13.75 8.38 23.55
C ASP A 489 -12.24 8.17 23.42
N VAL A 490 -11.84 7.36 22.45
CA VAL A 490 -10.43 7.17 22.10
C VAL A 490 -9.67 8.49 21.90
N ARG A 491 -10.33 9.51 21.32
CA ARG A 491 -9.73 10.83 21.11
C ARG A 491 -9.45 11.55 22.42
N ASP A 492 -10.31 11.42 23.44
CA ASP A 492 -10.06 12.05 24.73
C ASP A 492 -8.77 11.54 25.36
N VAL A 493 -8.47 10.25 25.18
CA VAL A 493 -7.21 9.65 25.66
C VAL A 493 -6.02 10.10 24.83
N LEU A 494 -6.13 10.06 23.50
CA LEU A 494 -5.02 10.42 22.59
C LEU A 494 -4.69 11.91 22.62
N GLU A 495 -5.68 12.77 22.85
CA GLU A 495 -5.51 14.23 22.99
C GLU A 495 -5.16 14.62 24.45
N GLY A 496 -5.07 13.66 25.37
CA GLY A 496 -4.67 13.88 26.77
C GLY A 496 -5.73 14.53 27.65
N ARG A 497 -7.00 14.58 27.22
CA ARG A 497 -8.13 15.05 28.02
C ARG A 497 -8.58 14.03 29.07
N ALA A 498 -8.29 12.75 28.85
CA ALA A 498 -8.53 11.67 29.79
C ALA A 498 -7.24 10.87 30.05
N ALA A 499 -7.06 10.39 31.28
CA ALA A 499 -5.93 9.57 31.69
C ALA A 499 -6.40 8.26 32.37
N PRO A 500 -6.94 7.30 31.60
CA PRO A 500 -7.27 5.97 32.12
C PRO A 500 -6.07 5.32 32.81
N ALA A 501 -6.35 4.57 33.88
CA ALA A 501 -5.39 3.81 34.66
C ALA A 501 -6.03 2.52 35.18
N GLY A 502 -5.22 1.53 35.56
CA GLY A 502 -5.70 0.27 36.11
C GLY A 502 -6.19 -0.71 35.04
N ASP A 503 -7.31 -1.38 35.29
CA ASP A 503 -8.01 -2.28 34.37
C ASP A 503 -8.87 -1.48 33.39
N VAL A 504 -8.53 -1.54 32.10
CA VAL A 504 -9.20 -0.77 31.06
C VAL A 504 -9.80 -1.69 30.00
N LEU A 505 -11.08 -1.51 29.73
CA LEU A 505 -11.73 -2.09 28.55
C LEU A 505 -11.67 -1.10 27.38
N VAL A 506 -11.13 -1.52 26.25
CA VAL A 506 -11.25 -0.80 24.98
C VAL A 506 -12.39 -1.44 24.18
N VAL A 507 -13.43 -0.69 23.87
CA VAL A 507 -14.54 -1.15 23.02
C VAL A 507 -14.24 -0.78 21.56
N ASP A 508 -14.10 -1.79 20.70
CA ASP A 508 -13.78 -1.67 19.28
C ASP A 508 -15.02 -1.89 18.41
N ASP A 509 -15.74 -0.80 18.13
CA ASP A 509 -16.89 -0.79 17.21
C ASP A 509 -16.48 -0.50 15.75
N LEU A 510 -15.23 -0.05 15.53
CA LEU A 510 -14.74 0.41 14.23
C LEU A 510 -13.90 -0.64 13.50
N GLY A 511 -13.35 -1.62 14.22
CA GLY A 511 -12.54 -2.71 13.68
C GLY A 511 -11.18 -2.26 13.12
N PHE A 512 -10.71 -1.05 13.42
CA PHE A 512 -9.53 -0.45 12.77
C PHE A 512 -8.54 0.15 13.78
N HIS A 513 -7.56 0.93 13.29
CA HIS A 513 -6.42 1.35 14.11
C HIS A 513 -6.76 2.13 15.38
N GLN A 514 -7.94 2.72 15.53
CA GLN A 514 -8.33 3.51 16.70
C GLN A 514 -8.20 2.69 17.99
N ALA A 515 -8.82 1.50 18.04
CA ALA A 515 -8.78 0.61 19.19
C ALA A 515 -7.36 0.06 19.42
N ALA A 516 -6.70 -0.42 18.36
CA ALA A 516 -5.32 -0.91 18.43
C ALA A 516 -4.36 0.15 19.00
N SER A 517 -4.46 1.40 18.51
CA SER A 517 -3.53 2.47 18.86
C SER A 517 -3.66 2.88 20.33
N VAL A 518 -4.89 3.02 20.83
CA VAL A 518 -5.10 3.41 22.24
C VAL A 518 -4.81 2.27 23.20
N ALA A 519 -5.10 1.03 22.81
CA ALA A 519 -4.73 -0.15 23.58
C ALA A 519 -3.20 -0.28 23.72
N GLU A 520 -2.44 -0.15 22.63
CA GLU A 520 -0.98 -0.18 22.68
C GLU A 520 -0.40 0.95 23.54
N LEU A 521 -0.95 2.16 23.42
CA LEU A 521 -0.53 3.34 24.20
C LEU A 521 -0.79 3.17 25.70
N LEU A 522 -1.98 2.71 26.08
CA LEU A 522 -2.35 2.55 27.49
C LEU A 522 -1.61 1.37 28.12
N ALA A 523 -1.34 0.30 27.36
CA ALA A 523 -0.47 -0.78 27.82
C ALA A 523 0.95 -0.29 28.12
N ASP A 524 1.52 0.59 27.28
CA ASP A 524 2.83 1.22 27.57
C ASP A 524 2.82 2.13 28.80
N ARG A 525 1.64 2.65 29.17
CA ARG A 525 1.43 3.42 30.41
C ARG A 525 1.16 2.53 31.63
N GLY A 526 1.25 1.21 31.50
CA GLY A 526 1.10 0.25 32.59
C GLY A 526 -0.35 -0.15 32.91
N CYS A 527 -1.31 0.17 32.03
CA CYS A 527 -2.69 -0.30 32.19
C CYS A 527 -2.81 -1.79 31.80
N ARG A 528 -3.72 -2.51 32.45
CA ARG A 528 -4.12 -3.87 32.03
C ARG A 528 -5.26 -3.74 31.03
N ILE A 529 -5.01 -4.13 29.78
CA ILE A 529 -5.94 -3.87 28.68
C ILE A 529 -6.69 -5.13 28.27
N GLN A 530 -8.00 -4.99 28.08
CA GLN A 530 -8.79 -5.88 27.25
C GLN A 530 -9.41 -5.09 26.10
N ILE A 531 -9.34 -5.61 24.87
CA ILE A 531 -10.10 -5.09 23.74
C ILE A 531 -11.31 -6.01 23.54
N SER A 532 -12.52 -5.44 23.51
CA SER A 532 -13.76 -6.16 23.23
C SER A 532 -14.42 -5.61 21.98
N THR A 533 -14.92 -6.50 21.11
CA THR A 533 -15.58 -6.16 19.85
C THR A 533 -16.79 -7.06 19.60
N PRO A 534 -17.83 -6.56 18.93
CA PRO A 534 -18.88 -7.42 18.38
C PRO A 534 -18.39 -8.28 17.21
N GLY A 535 -17.24 -7.96 16.61
CA GLY A 535 -16.68 -8.70 15.49
C GLY A 535 -16.11 -10.07 15.88
N MET A 536 -15.88 -10.91 14.87
CA MET A 536 -15.22 -12.22 15.03
C MET A 536 -13.71 -12.09 15.28
N VAL A 537 -13.13 -10.92 14.99
CA VAL A 537 -11.70 -10.63 15.14
C VAL A 537 -11.55 -9.20 15.67
N VAL A 538 -10.77 -9.01 16.72
CA VAL A 538 -10.41 -7.67 17.21
C VAL A 538 -9.62 -6.93 16.13
N CYS A 539 -9.99 -5.67 15.87
CA CYS A 539 -9.36 -4.85 14.84
C CYS A 539 -9.36 -5.53 13.45
N GLN A 540 -10.46 -6.21 13.10
CA GLN A 540 -10.61 -7.02 11.89
C GLN A 540 -10.13 -6.36 10.59
N ASP A 541 -10.39 -5.06 10.42
CA ASP A 541 -10.06 -4.33 9.19
C ASP A 541 -8.56 -4.03 9.04
N LEU A 542 -7.75 -4.27 10.06
CA LEU A 542 -6.28 -4.23 9.92
C LEU A 542 -5.75 -5.31 8.98
N GLY A 543 -6.50 -6.39 8.76
CA GLY A 543 -6.15 -7.45 7.82
C GLY A 543 -6.07 -6.93 6.38
N VAL A 544 -6.95 -6.01 6.00
CA VAL A 544 -6.95 -5.39 4.65
C VAL A 544 -5.70 -4.55 4.41
N THR A 545 -5.10 -4.00 5.48
CA THR A 545 -3.86 -3.20 5.40
C THR A 545 -2.59 -4.01 5.69
N LEU A 546 -2.73 -5.32 5.95
CA LEU A 546 -1.65 -6.23 6.34
C LEU A 546 -0.91 -5.77 7.61
N ASP A 547 -1.67 -5.22 8.56
CA ASP A 547 -1.12 -4.77 9.85
C ASP A 547 -1.61 -5.63 11.03
N LEU A 548 -2.59 -6.51 10.79
CA LEU A 548 -3.20 -7.35 11.83
C LEU A 548 -2.19 -8.30 12.47
N GLU A 549 -1.33 -8.93 11.67
CA GLU A 549 -0.32 -9.87 12.15
C GLU A 549 0.69 -9.17 13.06
N THR A 550 1.23 -8.02 12.61
CA THR A 550 2.21 -7.28 13.41
C THR A 550 1.58 -6.67 14.66
N PHE A 551 0.32 -6.22 14.57
CA PHE A 551 -0.44 -5.79 15.74
C PHE A 551 -0.59 -6.91 16.75
N ASN A 552 -0.98 -8.12 16.32
CA ASN A 552 -1.15 -9.26 17.23
C ASN A 552 0.15 -9.66 17.94
N VAL A 553 1.29 -9.62 17.24
CA VAL A 553 2.62 -9.84 17.87
C VAL A 553 2.88 -8.81 18.97
N ARG A 554 2.64 -7.52 18.70
CA ARG A 554 2.84 -6.45 19.69
C ARG A 554 1.83 -6.53 20.85
N ALA A 555 0.57 -6.81 20.54
CA ALA A 555 -0.50 -6.96 21.52
C ALA A 555 -0.21 -8.11 22.50
N HIS A 556 0.23 -9.26 21.97
CA HIS A 556 0.64 -10.40 22.80
C HIS A 556 1.84 -10.07 23.69
N ALA A 557 2.88 -9.43 23.12
CA ALA A 557 4.06 -9.01 23.88
C ALA A 557 3.73 -8.01 25.02
N LYS A 558 2.66 -7.22 24.85
CA LYS A 558 2.14 -6.27 25.83
C LYS A 558 1.08 -6.87 26.78
N GLY A 559 0.72 -8.14 26.62
CA GLY A 559 -0.31 -8.79 27.45
C GLY A 559 -1.73 -8.26 27.23
N ILE A 560 -2.02 -7.69 26.07
CA ILE A 560 -3.36 -7.16 25.72
C ILE A 560 -4.32 -8.32 25.51
N GLY A 561 -5.37 -8.41 26.33
CA GLY A 561 -6.45 -9.37 26.17
C GLY A 561 -7.37 -9.00 25.01
N GLN A 562 -7.91 -10.01 24.32
CA GLN A 562 -8.83 -9.82 23.19
C GLN A 562 -10.11 -10.62 23.44
N ARG A 563 -11.26 -9.98 23.25
CA ARG A 563 -12.60 -10.55 23.43
C ARG A 563 -13.42 -10.26 22.17
N THR A 564 -13.99 -11.31 21.59
CA THR A 564 -14.78 -11.25 20.36
C THR A 564 -16.23 -11.59 20.65
N ASP A 565 -17.09 -11.27 19.70
CA ASP A 565 -18.51 -11.60 19.74
C ASP A 565 -19.28 -10.97 20.91
N GLU A 566 -18.75 -9.89 21.48
CA GLU A 566 -19.27 -9.23 22.68
C GLU A 566 -19.85 -7.86 22.35
N VAL A 567 -21.03 -7.60 22.91
CA VAL A 567 -21.74 -6.31 22.78
C VAL A 567 -21.95 -5.74 24.17
N VAL A 568 -21.46 -4.54 24.42
CA VAL A 568 -21.76 -3.82 25.66
C VAL A 568 -23.19 -3.28 25.58
N MET A 569 -24.03 -3.67 26.53
CA MET A 569 -25.47 -3.39 26.53
C MET A 569 -25.84 -2.22 27.45
N SER A 570 -25.18 -2.11 28.60
CA SER A 570 -25.38 -1.02 29.56
C SER A 570 -24.17 -0.85 30.48
N ALA A 571 -24.06 0.32 31.08
CA ALA A 571 -23.06 0.64 32.10
C ALA A 571 -23.71 1.26 33.34
N SER A 572 -23.13 1.00 34.52
CA SER A 572 -23.49 1.63 35.79
C SER A 572 -22.23 2.07 36.56
N ALA A 573 -22.37 3.16 37.31
CA ALA A 573 -21.30 3.66 38.18
C ALA A 573 -21.07 2.70 39.36
N GLU A 574 -19.80 2.50 39.71
CA GLU A 574 -19.34 1.85 40.94
C GLU A 574 -18.37 2.78 41.68
N SER A 575 -18.09 2.53 42.96
CA SER A 575 -17.27 3.45 43.79
C SER A 575 -15.92 3.79 43.17
N ASP A 576 -15.29 2.83 42.49
CA ASP A 576 -13.94 2.96 41.93
C ASP A 576 -13.83 2.57 40.46
N GLY A 577 -14.95 2.43 39.73
CA GLY A 577 -14.94 1.97 38.34
C GLY A 577 -16.30 2.00 37.65
N VAL A 578 -16.43 1.16 36.63
CA VAL A 578 -17.63 0.99 35.79
C VAL A 578 -17.99 -0.50 35.75
N ALA A 579 -19.24 -0.81 36.08
CA ALA A 579 -19.81 -2.14 35.83
C ALA A 579 -20.54 -2.14 34.48
N LEU A 580 -20.34 -3.19 33.68
CA LEU A 580 -20.88 -3.35 32.35
C LEU A 580 -21.72 -4.63 32.27
N GLN A 581 -22.87 -4.55 31.59
CA GLN A 581 -23.59 -5.73 31.11
C GLN A 581 -23.15 -6.03 29.68
N ILE A 582 -22.56 -7.20 29.46
CA ILE A 582 -21.98 -7.60 28.17
C ILE A 582 -22.71 -8.85 27.66
N LEU A 583 -23.30 -8.71 26.48
CA LEU A 583 -23.95 -9.79 25.74
C LEU A 583 -22.93 -10.49 24.84
N LYS A 584 -22.73 -11.79 25.02
CA LYS A 584 -22.08 -12.63 24.02
C LYS A 584 -23.11 -13.05 22.97
N HIS A 585 -23.18 -12.31 21.87
CA HIS A 585 -24.31 -12.41 20.94
C HIS A 585 -24.38 -13.77 20.21
N THR A 586 -23.28 -14.52 20.16
CA THR A 586 -23.24 -15.89 19.61
C THR A 586 -23.86 -16.94 20.52
N THR A 587 -23.96 -16.69 21.83
CA THR A 587 -24.58 -17.61 22.81
C THR A 587 -25.87 -17.06 23.42
N GLY A 588 -26.09 -15.75 23.35
CA GLY A 588 -27.18 -15.07 24.06
C GLY A 588 -26.91 -14.86 25.54
N GLU A 589 -25.71 -15.22 26.04
CA GLU A 589 -25.34 -15.11 27.44
C GLU A 589 -25.04 -13.66 27.83
N MET A 590 -25.61 -13.22 28.96
CA MET A 590 -25.32 -11.92 29.56
C MET A 590 -24.34 -12.10 30.72
N THR A 591 -23.27 -11.31 30.73
CA THR A 591 -22.27 -11.32 31.81
C THR A 591 -22.09 -9.93 32.38
N GLU A 592 -21.83 -9.84 33.69
CA GLU A 592 -21.37 -8.61 34.33
C GLU A 592 -19.83 -8.59 34.36
N ALA A 593 -19.23 -7.49 33.92
CA ALA A 593 -17.79 -7.26 34.01
C ALA A 593 -17.50 -5.88 34.60
N ARG A 594 -16.37 -5.76 35.30
CA ARG A 594 -15.97 -4.52 35.99
C ARG A 594 -14.61 -4.06 35.50
N PHE A 595 -14.50 -2.76 35.26
CA PHE A 595 -13.26 -2.11 34.81
C PHE A 595 -13.10 -0.76 35.51
N ASP A 596 -11.86 -0.31 35.70
CA ASP A 596 -11.58 1.02 36.25
C ASP A 596 -11.98 2.12 35.25
N TRP A 597 -11.79 1.84 33.96
CA TRP A 597 -12.12 2.73 32.83
C TRP A 597 -12.60 1.96 31.61
N VAL A 598 -13.37 2.63 30.77
CA VAL A 598 -13.77 2.16 29.44
C VAL A 598 -13.40 3.20 28.40
N VAL A 599 -12.75 2.77 27.32
CA VAL A 599 -12.35 3.62 26.20
C VAL A 599 -13.05 3.15 24.93
N CYS A 600 -13.85 4.02 24.32
CA CYS A 600 -14.64 3.69 23.15
C CYS A 600 -13.93 4.13 21.86
N ALA A 601 -13.59 3.18 21.00
CA ALA A 601 -13.34 3.42 19.59
C ALA A 601 -14.67 3.27 18.84
N ALA A 602 -15.47 4.34 18.84
CA ALA A 602 -16.84 4.34 18.33
C ALA A 602 -17.03 5.35 17.18
N HIS A 603 -18.19 5.26 16.53
CA HIS A 603 -18.57 6.19 15.46
C HIS A 603 -18.68 7.63 15.97
N GLN A 604 -18.22 8.57 15.15
CA GLN A 604 -18.24 10.00 15.45
C GLN A 604 -19.44 10.69 14.78
N ALA A 605 -19.79 11.87 15.30
CA ALA A 605 -20.76 12.76 14.67
C ALA A 605 -20.05 13.77 13.75
N PRO A 606 -20.60 14.09 12.55
CA PRO A 606 -20.11 15.21 11.75
C PRO A 606 -20.11 16.53 12.56
N ASP A 607 -19.11 17.38 12.35
CA ASP A 607 -19.12 18.77 12.82
C ASP A 607 -19.68 19.67 11.71
N ASP A 608 -21.01 19.81 11.62
CA ASP A 608 -21.70 20.51 10.52
C ASP A 608 -22.51 21.75 10.95
N ALA A 609 -22.28 22.25 12.17
CA ALA A 609 -22.96 23.43 12.70
C ALA A 609 -22.80 24.65 11.78
N LEU A 610 -21.57 24.93 11.35
CA LEU A 610 -21.26 26.06 10.48
C LEU A 610 -21.94 25.95 9.10
N TRP A 611 -22.14 24.72 8.60
CA TRP A 611 -22.91 24.49 7.38
C TRP A 611 -24.37 24.91 7.55
N HIS A 612 -25.00 24.59 8.68
CA HIS A 612 -26.38 24.97 8.93
C HIS A 612 -26.60 26.48 8.97
N GLU A 613 -25.62 27.23 9.47
CA GLU A 613 -25.63 28.69 9.47
C GLU A 613 -25.42 29.30 8.07
N LEU A 614 -24.61 28.65 7.23
CA LEU A 614 -24.19 29.17 5.92
C LEU A 614 -24.98 28.61 4.72
N LYS A 615 -25.85 27.61 4.89
CA LYS A 615 -26.58 26.98 3.76
C LYS A 615 -27.48 27.94 2.95
N LYS A 616 -27.76 29.14 3.47
CA LYS A 616 -28.51 30.22 2.80
C LYS A 616 -27.62 31.44 2.48
N ALA A 617 -26.30 31.30 2.53
CA ALA A 617 -25.38 32.36 2.18
C ALA A 617 -25.52 32.76 0.69
N PRO A 618 -25.17 34.01 0.31
CA PRO A 618 -25.23 34.47 -1.07
C PRO A 618 -24.15 33.87 -1.99
N PHE A 619 -23.23 33.08 -1.44
CA PHE A 619 -22.17 32.38 -2.16
C PHE A 619 -22.32 30.86 -2.01
N PRO A 620 -21.81 30.06 -2.97
CA PRO A 620 -21.74 28.61 -2.87
C PRO A 620 -20.95 28.16 -1.64
N VAL A 621 -21.48 27.14 -0.95
CA VAL A 621 -20.85 26.52 0.21
C VAL A 621 -20.82 25.01 -0.01
N HIS A 622 -19.62 24.45 -0.03
CA HIS A 622 -19.37 23.02 -0.16
C HIS A 622 -18.95 22.43 1.19
N ARG A 623 -19.25 21.16 1.41
CA ARG A 623 -18.71 20.36 2.53
C ARG A 623 -17.79 19.29 1.97
N VAL A 624 -16.75 18.91 2.70
CA VAL A 624 -15.82 17.83 2.35
C VAL A 624 -15.36 17.06 3.59
N GLY A 625 -15.09 15.76 3.40
CA GLY A 625 -14.55 14.90 4.46
C GLY A 625 -15.56 14.60 5.56
N ASP A 626 -15.07 14.48 6.79
CA ASP A 626 -15.86 13.94 7.90
C ASP A 626 -17.03 14.86 8.34
N CYS A 627 -17.03 16.14 7.95
CA CYS A 627 -18.16 17.04 8.20
C CYS A 627 -19.39 16.75 7.33
N ILE A 628 -19.23 15.90 6.30
CA ILE A 628 -20.37 15.30 5.59
C ILE A 628 -20.77 14.01 6.29
N THR A 629 -19.80 13.10 6.41
CA THR A 629 -19.97 11.77 6.99
C THR A 629 -18.60 11.21 7.35
N PRO A 630 -18.33 10.94 8.65
CA PRO A 630 -17.05 10.47 9.14
C PRO A 630 -16.63 9.15 8.50
N ARG A 631 -15.46 9.15 7.85
CA ARG A 631 -14.88 7.99 7.17
C ARG A 631 -13.37 7.95 7.46
N ARG A 632 -12.59 7.43 6.51
CA ARG A 632 -11.11 7.33 6.61
C ARG A 632 -10.45 8.49 5.85
N ALA A 633 -9.19 8.77 6.18
CA ALA A 633 -8.41 9.87 5.62
C ALA A 633 -8.40 9.92 4.07
N HIS A 634 -8.42 8.77 3.39
CA HIS A 634 -8.49 8.73 1.93
C HIS A 634 -9.74 9.41 1.37
N ALA A 635 -10.90 9.23 2.01
CA ALA A 635 -12.16 9.84 1.58
C ALA A 635 -12.10 11.36 1.76
N ALA A 636 -11.52 11.82 2.87
CA ALA A 636 -11.26 13.23 3.15
C ALA A 636 -10.41 13.87 2.05
N VAL A 637 -9.27 13.25 1.69
CA VAL A 637 -8.39 13.74 0.61
C VAL A 637 -9.13 13.75 -0.74
N VAL A 638 -9.75 12.63 -1.13
CA VAL A 638 -10.43 12.51 -2.43
C VAL A 638 -11.54 13.54 -2.58
N GLU A 639 -12.31 13.81 -1.53
CA GLU A 639 -13.37 14.82 -1.56
C GLU A 639 -12.83 16.24 -1.60
N GLY A 640 -11.78 16.55 -0.84
CA GLY A 640 -11.09 17.83 -0.91
C GLY A 640 -10.61 18.12 -2.33
N HIS A 641 -9.92 17.16 -2.94
CA HIS A 641 -9.46 17.25 -4.33
C HIS A 641 -10.63 17.42 -5.31
N ARG A 642 -11.68 16.60 -5.18
CA ARG A 642 -12.83 16.63 -6.10
C ARG A 642 -13.56 17.98 -6.08
N VAL A 643 -13.80 18.54 -4.89
CA VAL A 643 -14.43 19.85 -4.76
C VAL A 643 -13.56 20.92 -5.43
N ALA A 644 -12.26 20.93 -5.16
CA ALA A 644 -11.34 21.92 -5.72
C ALA A 644 -11.18 21.82 -7.24
N VAL A 645 -11.23 20.61 -7.82
CA VAL A 645 -11.27 20.39 -9.27
C VAL A 645 -12.54 20.96 -9.90
N GLY A 646 -13.66 20.95 -9.17
CA GLY A 646 -14.95 21.46 -9.64
C GLY A 646 -15.13 22.98 -9.51
N LEU A 647 -14.21 23.68 -8.84
CA LEU A 647 -14.18 25.15 -8.77
C LEU A 647 -13.74 25.75 -10.10
#